data_AF-A0AAJ2TZM7-F1
#
_entry.id   AF-A0AAJ2TZM7-F1
#
_cell.length_a   1.000
_cell.length_b   1.000
_cell.length_c   1.000
_cell.angle_alpha   90.00
_cell.angle_beta   90.00
_cell.angle_gamma   90.00
#
_symmetry.space_group_name_H-M   'P 1'
#
loop_
_entity.id
_entity.type
_entity.pdbx_description
1 polymer ?
#
loop_
_entity_poly.entity_id
_entity_poly.type
_entity_poly.pdbx_seq_one_letter_code
_entity_poly.pdbx_strand_id
1 'polypeptide(L)'
;MQKSLHRRARTLVAAGIGVVLVAAGLIPSAASAAESPSTVSIDLEGTWKFATGDDPAYADPSFDDSSWADQTVPEDGANFASYDGFGWYRLTFDLPSEASGQNLVASLGFLDDVDEAFLNGVRIGGSGTMPPNASSQWFEKRLYPVPSTAPVFGGENVLAVRVYDMNGGGGWYQGPVGIYSKDAVRATVYGIDGDYASSSQTAAVTAVLAAQKAALATGDVDGFLATLDEDYFHDGRTKERRERELRAWMAESGSLTLTDGEVEVVVGDGGDLIVDTNRTITGTREGAAFTFQPAAQEFLHIDAESLLETGNASRFFREAVDSELEGQPREFVTYLPPSYLDDPDRDYPVVYLFHGINGGSREWEPRNIDDVLDGLWAGGLAESIVIMPDGESLWYIDNPGGVPWRSMFLTELMPLVDGEYRTLDSADFRGTTGISMGGFGAYSIGLSHPELFSSVASHIGALSVARGAVPSPLTQVASMSTDELNHFSFFYDSCEYDEYRFDEAVRTLDTTLTEKGVAYTSAVYPEGRHNDDCWMPHLVDSFTVHSDSFRSHGLEEGSTNPPTDPTDPDPGTPVTTLTVDDAAPTAGASLTVSGSGFVSGESVTIELRSDPVVLAEVSADDAGAFTRSVTIPADTTPGAHTVVATGESGRSASIALTVAAADDSGTDTGSTPGTTDDGDSGGDSGGGSSADGSTASAGSLPLTGVDPVPAILAALILLSLGTAIVVVRARRSS
;
A
#
# COMPACT_ATOMS: atom_id res chain seq x y z
N MET A 1 33.98 -17.12 -42.66
CA MET A 1 34.21 -17.43 -44.09
C MET A 1 33.26 -16.59 -44.94
N GLN A 2 33.84 -15.83 -45.89
CA GLN A 2 33.28 -15.15 -47.07
C GLN A 2 31.77 -14.89 -47.24
N LYS A 3 31.44 -13.57 -47.26
CA LYS A 3 30.79 -12.77 -48.32
C LYS A 3 29.80 -13.44 -49.30
N SER A 4 28.61 -12.83 -49.44
CA SER A 4 27.99 -12.59 -50.76
C SER A 4 26.89 -11.51 -50.73
N LEU A 5 27.20 -10.35 -51.32
CA LEU A 5 26.27 -9.31 -51.78
C LEU A 5 25.22 -9.86 -52.74
N HIS A 6 24.08 -9.16 -52.92
CA HIS A 6 23.50 -8.80 -54.24
C HIS A 6 22.47 -7.65 -54.11
N ARG A 7 22.91 -6.43 -54.46
CA ARG A 7 22.03 -5.29 -54.81
C ARG A 7 21.42 -5.51 -56.20
N ARG A 8 20.16 -5.13 -56.39
CA ARG A 8 19.59 -4.83 -57.72
C ARG A 8 19.05 -3.41 -57.75
N ALA A 9 19.76 -2.55 -58.47
CA ALA A 9 19.28 -1.25 -58.92
C ALA A 9 18.38 -1.43 -60.15
N ARG A 10 17.28 -0.67 -60.23
CA ARG A 10 16.55 -0.43 -61.47
C ARG A 10 16.39 1.07 -61.66
N THR A 11 17.14 1.58 -62.63
CA THR A 11 17.01 2.89 -63.25
C THR A 11 15.83 2.86 -64.23
N LEU A 12 14.95 3.84 -64.17
CA LEU A 12 14.00 4.15 -65.25
C LEU A 12 14.05 5.66 -65.49
N VAL A 13 14.56 6.02 -66.67
CA VAL A 13 14.53 7.37 -67.24
C VAL A 13 13.40 7.39 -68.26
N ALA A 14 12.47 8.32 -68.13
CA ALA A 14 11.60 8.74 -69.22
C ALA A 14 11.40 10.26 -69.13
N ALA A 15 11.85 10.96 -70.16
CA ALA A 15 11.74 12.40 -70.33
C ALA A 15 10.46 12.74 -71.13
N GLY A 16 9.80 13.84 -70.77
CA GLY A 16 8.65 14.38 -71.50
C GLY A 16 8.19 15.75 -70.95
N ILE A 17 8.82 16.82 -71.45
CA ILE A 17 8.37 18.21 -71.70
C ILE A 17 6.86 18.42 -71.44
N GLY A 18 6.31 19.41 -70.73
CA GLY A 18 6.81 20.65 -70.13
C GLY A 18 5.63 21.66 -70.12
N VAL A 19 5.24 22.21 -68.96
CA VAL A 19 4.54 23.49 -68.83
C VAL A 19 4.98 24.12 -67.51
N VAL A 20 5.58 25.31 -67.61
CA VAL A 20 6.00 26.15 -66.50
C VAL A 20 4.78 26.91 -65.98
N LEU A 21 4.42 26.68 -64.73
CA LEU A 21 3.59 27.57 -63.92
C LEU A 21 4.41 27.93 -62.68
N VAL A 22 4.96 29.13 -62.69
CA VAL A 22 5.67 29.74 -61.56
C VAL A 22 4.63 30.09 -60.51
N ALA A 23 4.48 29.26 -59.49
CA ALA A 23 3.90 29.65 -58.21
C ALA A 23 5.05 29.77 -57.21
N ALA A 24 5.37 31.01 -56.83
CA ALA A 24 6.32 31.31 -55.77
C ALA A 24 5.75 30.82 -54.43
N GLY A 25 6.00 29.55 -54.10
CA GLY A 25 5.84 29.01 -52.76
C GLY A 25 7.14 29.22 -52.00
N LEU A 26 7.07 29.91 -50.86
CA LEU A 26 8.15 29.99 -49.88
C LEU A 26 8.64 28.57 -49.57
N ILE A 27 9.90 28.28 -49.91
CA ILE A 27 10.62 27.16 -49.33
C ILE A 27 10.79 27.51 -47.86
N PRO A 28 10.25 26.75 -46.89
CA PRO A 28 10.63 26.95 -45.51
C PRO A 28 12.13 26.69 -45.46
N SER A 29 12.88 27.70 -45.01
CA SER A 29 14.27 27.52 -44.62
C SER A 29 14.33 26.28 -43.74
N ALA A 30 15.29 25.39 -44.01
CA ALA A 30 15.59 24.26 -43.14
C ALA A 30 15.52 24.75 -41.69
N ALA A 31 14.61 24.17 -40.91
CA ALA A 31 14.61 24.36 -39.48
C ALA A 31 16.02 23.97 -39.05
N SER A 32 16.72 24.94 -38.44
CA SER A 32 17.87 24.63 -37.61
C SER A 32 17.46 23.43 -36.77
N ALA A 33 18.28 22.38 -36.75
CA ALA A 33 18.19 21.39 -35.68
C ALA A 33 18.15 22.22 -34.39
N ALA A 34 17.04 22.14 -33.66
CA ALA A 34 16.98 22.76 -32.34
C ALA A 34 18.12 22.09 -31.56
N GLU A 35 19.10 22.87 -31.12
CA GLU A 35 20.03 22.39 -30.10
C GLU A 35 19.17 21.92 -28.92
N SER A 36 19.46 20.72 -28.41
CA SER A 36 18.82 20.24 -27.20
C SER A 36 18.92 21.34 -26.13
N PRO A 37 17.83 21.65 -25.40
CA PRO A 37 17.91 22.61 -24.31
C PRO A 37 19.03 22.21 -23.37
N SER A 38 19.82 23.18 -22.91
CA SER A 38 20.92 22.91 -21.99
C SER A 38 20.36 22.41 -20.66
N THR A 39 20.69 21.18 -20.27
CA THR A 39 20.29 20.58 -18.99
C THR A 39 20.60 21.52 -17.82
N VAL A 40 19.60 21.78 -16.99
CA VAL A 40 19.72 22.56 -15.76
C VAL A 40 19.77 21.57 -14.60
N SER A 41 20.87 21.58 -13.85
CA SER A 41 21.02 20.78 -12.65
C SER A 41 21.76 21.62 -11.61
N ILE A 42 20.99 22.31 -10.76
CA ILE A 42 21.54 23.11 -9.67
C ILE A 42 21.38 22.31 -8.38
N ASP A 43 22.51 21.82 -7.90
CA ASP A 43 22.64 21.24 -6.57
C ASP A 43 22.50 22.34 -5.51
N LEU A 44 21.55 22.15 -4.59
CA LEU A 44 21.27 23.05 -3.48
C LEU A 44 21.49 22.37 -2.13
N GLU A 45 22.15 21.21 -2.09
CA GLU A 45 22.60 20.60 -0.84
C GLU A 45 23.71 21.42 -0.17
N GLY A 46 23.83 21.29 1.14
CA GLY A 46 24.81 22.00 1.97
C GLY A 46 24.16 22.89 3.01
N THR A 47 24.67 24.10 3.19
CA THR A 47 24.30 24.96 4.32
C THR A 47 23.12 25.89 3.99
N TRP A 48 22.02 25.69 4.69
CA TRP A 48 20.82 26.51 4.64
C TRP A 48 20.67 27.35 5.90
N LYS A 49 19.91 28.45 5.82
CA LYS A 49 19.44 29.17 7.00
C LYS A 49 18.23 28.47 7.59
N PHE A 50 18.17 28.37 8.91
CA PHE A 50 17.06 27.76 9.65
C PHE A 50 16.59 28.63 10.82
N ALA A 51 15.27 28.71 10.99
CA ALA A 51 14.64 29.29 12.16
C ALA A 51 13.36 28.54 12.55
N THR A 52 13.12 28.44 13.86
CA THR A 52 11.87 27.94 14.44
C THR A 52 10.80 29.03 14.46
N GLY A 53 9.53 28.64 14.42
CA GLY A 53 8.38 29.54 14.40
C GLY A 53 7.73 29.62 13.03
N ASP A 54 6.61 30.35 12.93
CA ASP A 54 5.79 30.41 11.73
C ASP A 54 5.43 31.86 11.38
N ASP A 55 6.22 32.47 10.50
CA ASP A 55 5.95 33.80 9.98
C ASP A 55 5.93 33.76 8.44
N PRO A 56 4.79 34.03 7.80
CA PRO A 56 4.69 34.09 6.34
C PRO A 56 5.67 35.07 5.67
N ALA A 57 6.20 36.06 6.40
CA ALA A 57 7.23 36.97 5.88
C ALA A 57 8.53 36.23 5.53
N TYR A 58 8.77 35.04 6.06
CA TYR A 58 9.96 34.23 5.78
C TYR A 58 10.02 33.72 4.32
N ALA A 59 8.87 33.67 3.63
CA ALA A 59 8.84 33.37 2.20
C ALA A 59 9.27 34.56 1.32
N ASP A 60 9.26 35.79 1.84
CA ASP A 60 9.58 36.99 1.06
C ASP A 60 11.09 37.00 0.71
N PRO A 61 11.48 37.17 -0.57
CA PRO A 61 12.89 37.19 -0.97
C PRO A 61 13.68 38.36 -0.37
N SER A 62 13.01 39.41 0.10
CA SER A 62 13.65 40.58 0.74
C SER A 62 13.83 40.44 2.26
N PHE A 63 13.36 39.35 2.86
CA PHE A 63 13.51 39.12 4.30
C PHE A 63 14.98 38.87 4.67
N ASP A 64 15.45 39.55 5.71
CA ASP A 64 16.81 39.43 6.26
C ASP A 64 16.90 38.27 7.26
N ASP A 65 17.48 37.16 6.83
CA ASP A 65 17.74 35.96 7.64
C ASP A 65 19.17 35.90 8.16
N SER A 66 19.93 37.01 8.15
CA SER A 66 21.33 37.00 8.60
C SER A 66 21.49 36.59 10.07
N SER A 67 20.42 36.67 10.88
CA SER A 67 20.38 36.23 12.26
C SER A 67 19.98 34.75 12.46
N TRP A 68 19.60 34.05 11.39
CA TRP A 68 19.16 32.65 11.46
C TRP A 68 20.36 31.71 11.65
N ALA A 69 20.10 30.55 12.24
CA ALA A 69 21.10 29.52 12.41
C ALA A 69 21.45 28.90 11.05
N ASP A 70 22.67 28.40 10.92
CA ASP A 70 23.05 27.55 9.79
C ASP A 70 22.65 26.11 10.10
N GLN A 71 22.11 25.41 9.10
CA GLN A 71 21.70 24.01 9.18
C GLN A 71 22.12 23.30 7.91
N THR A 72 22.65 22.07 8.04
CA THR A 72 23.01 21.25 6.88
C THR A 72 21.75 20.60 6.32
N VAL A 73 21.66 20.53 4.99
CA VAL A 73 20.59 19.89 4.24
C VAL A 73 21.21 19.05 3.11
N PRO A 74 20.87 17.76 2.97
CA PRO A 74 20.04 16.98 3.89
C PRO A 74 20.75 16.68 5.22
N GLU A 75 19.99 16.57 6.30
CA GLU A 75 20.40 16.11 7.64
C GLU A 75 19.17 15.69 8.46
N ASP A 76 19.32 14.70 9.33
CA ASP A 76 18.29 14.14 10.24
C ASP A 76 17.89 15.07 11.40
N GLY A 77 18.04 16.38 11.23
CA GLY A 77 17.57 17.37 12.21
C GLY A 77 18.24 17.28 13.59
N ALA A 78 19.42 16.67 13.72
CA ALA A 78 20.06 16.38 15.02
C ALA A 78 20.18 17.58 15.96
N ASN A 79 20.36 18.80 15.42
CA ASN A 79 20.43 20.04 16.19
C ASN A 79 19.09 20.47 16.82
N PHE A 80 17.98 19.90 16.35
CA PHE A 80 16.60 20.22 16.72
C PHE A 80 15.79 18.98 17.08
N ALA A 81 16.42 17.84 17.36
CA ALA A 81 15.79 16.54 17.63
C ALA A 81 14.80 16.50 18.83
N SER A 82 14.60 17.61 19.54
CA SER A 82 13.63 17.75 20.63
C SER A 82 12.62 18.88 20.40
N TYR A 83 12.54 19.42 19.18
CA TYR A 83 11.68 20.55 18.83
C TYR A 83 10.58 20.10 17.88
N ASP A 84 9.36 20.00 18.39
CA ASP A 84 8.16 19.85 17.56
C ASP A 84 7.56 21.23 17.27
N GLY A 85 7.15 21.46 16.03
CA GLY A 85 6.47 22.68 15.61
C GLY A 85 6.91 23.19 14.24
N PHE A 86 6.66 24.47 14.00
CA PHE A 86 7.00 25.09 12.72
C PHE A 86 8.50 25.40 12.63
N GLY A 87 9.08 25.08 11.49
CA GLY A 87 10.43 25.48 11.10
C GLY A 87 10.44 26.09 9.70
N TRP A 88 11.45 26.88 9.41
CA TRP A 88 11.67 27.43 8.07
C TRP A 88 13.13 27.28 7.67
N TYR A 89 13.35 26.74 6.48
CA TYR A 89 14.63 26.72 5.79
C TYR A 89 14.64 27.82 4.72
N ARG A 90 15.78 28.52 4.54
CA ARG A 90 15.99 29.48 3.45
C ARG A 90 17.37 29.31 2.83
N LEU A 91 17.42 29.35 1.50
CA LEU A 91 18.67 29.37 0.74
C LEU A 91 18.58 30.40 -0.39
N THR A 92 19.66 31.16 -0.56
CA THR A 92 19.86 32.07 -1.69
C THR A 92 20.79 31.41 -2.70
N PHE A 93 20.42 31.42 -3.98
CA PHE A 93 21.19 30.80 -5.06
C PHE A 93 21.01 31.55 -6.39
N ASP A 94 21.97 31.40 -7.30
CA ASP A 94 21.90 31.97 -8.65
C ASP A 94 21.30 30.96 -9.64
N LEU A 95 20.32 31.39 -10.43
CA LEU A 95 19.77 30.60 -11.55
C LEU A 95 20.31 31.15 -12.88
N PRO A 96 20.92 30.33 -13.75
CA PRO A 96 21.46 30.78 -15.03
C PRO A 96 20.35 31.23 -15.98
N SER A 97 20.69 32.12 -16.90
CA SER A 97 19.73 32.66 -17.89
C SER A 97 19.20 31.61 -18.86
N GLU A 98 19.98 30.55 -19.07
CA GLU A 98 19.78 29.41 -19.93
C GLU A 98 18.64 28.50 -19.43
N ALA A 99 18.28 28.59 -18.14
CA ALA A 99 17.13 27.90 -17.58
C ALA A 99 15.78 28.49 -18.05
N SER A 100 15.79 29.67 -18.66
CA SER A 100 14.57 30.32 -19.14
C SER A 100 13.92 29.52 -20.28
N GLY A 101 12.62 29.23 -20.11
CA GLY A 101 11.83 28.48 -21.09
C GLY A 101 11.88 26.96 -20.92
N GLN A 102 12.59 26.45 -19.92
CA GLN A 102 12.59 25.04 -19.55
C GLN A 102 11.51 24.74 -18.50
N ASN A 103 11.04 23.47 -18.47
CA ASN A 103 10.22 22.96 -17.38
C ASN A 103 11.13 22.61 -16.21
N LEU A 104 11.13 23.47 -15.19
CA LEU A 104 11.94 23.31 -13.99
C LEU A 104 11.12 22.61 -12.89
N VAL A 105 11.81 21.79 -12.10
CA VAL A 105 11.29 21.08 -10.94
C VAL A 105 12.22 21.35 -9.77
N ALA A 106 11.65 21.72 -8.62
CA ALA A 106 12.37 21.74 -7.36
C ALA A 106 12.29 20.34 -6.76
N SER A 107 13.43 19.66 -6.65
CA SER A 107 13.52 18.44 -5.85
C SER A 107 13.95 18.83 -4.45
N LEU A 108 13.17 18.41 -3.46
CA LEU A 108 13.50 18.58 -2.05
C LEU A 108 13.74 17.22 -1.37
N GLY A 109 13.99 16.15 -2.12
CA GLY A 109 14.18 14.81 -1.56
C GLY A 109 13.09 14.41 -0.58
N PHE A 110 13.46 13.98 0.63
CA PHE A 110 12.53 13.61 1.69
C PHE A 110 12.71 14.50 2.92
N LEU A 111 11.60 15.06 3.36
CA LEU A 111 11.48 15.83 4.60
C LEU A 111 10.62 15.04 5.58
N ASP A 112 10.85 15.24 6.86
CA ASP A 112 9.93 14.73 7.85
C ASP A 112 8.61 15.52 7.84
N ASP A 113 7.53 14.80 8.13
CA ASP A 113 6.17 15.31 8.28
C ASP A 113 5.58 16.14 7.13
N VAL A 114 5.61 17.46 7.23
CA VAL A 114 4.80 18.35 6.37
C VAL A 114 5.67 19.50 5.87
N ASP A 115 5.54 19.83 4.59
CA ASP A 115 6.27 20.94 4.00
C ASP A 115 5.42 21.80 3.05
N GLU A 116 5.80 23.08 2.92
CA GLU A 116 5.41 23.98 1.84
C GLU A 116 6.63 24.72 1.33
N ALA A 117 6.81 24.73 0.00
CA ALA A 117 7.96 25.34 -0.64
C ALA A 117 7.58 26.61 -1.40
N PHE A 118 8.45 27.62 -1.34
CA PHE A 118 8.26 28.93 -1.94
C PHE A 118 9.53 29.35 -2.68
N LEU A 119 9.39 29.69 -3.96
CA LEU A 119 10.46 30.32 -4.74
C LEU A 119 10.14 31.80 -4.93
N ASN A 120 11.00 32.68 -4.41
CA ASN A 120 10.81 34.13 -4.43
C ASN A 120 9.43 34.57 -3.90
N GLY A 121 8.94 33.92 -2.84
CA GLY A 121 7.63 34.19 -2.24
C GLY A 121 6.44 33.57 -2.98
N VAL A 122 6.64 32.92 -4.13
CA VAL A 122 5.59 32.19 -4.85
C VAL A 122 5.60 30.74 -4.35
N ARG A 123 4.47 30.27 -3.80
CA ARG A 123 4.33 28.86 -3.41
C ARG A 123 4.44 27.96 -4.65
N ILE A 124 5.39 27.03 -4.63
CA ILE A 124 5.64 26.08 -5.74
C ILE A 124 5.11 24.68 -5.43
N GLY A 125 4.93 24.33 -4.15
CA GLY A 125 4.45 23.01 -3.77
C GLY A 125 4.30 22.83 -2.27
N GLY A 126 3.91 21.63 -1.87
CA GLY A 126 3.84 21.20 -0.47
C GLY A 126 3.23 19.81 -0.36
N SER A 127 3.71 19.04 0.61
CA SER A 127 3.28 17.67 0.91
C SER A 127 2.79 17.59 2.36
N GLY A 128 1.74 16.80 2.56
CA GLY A 128 1.03 16.70 3.83
C GLY A 128 0.04 17.83 4.06
N THR A 129 -0.52 17.87 5.26
CA THR A 129 -1.47 18.93 5.67
C THR A 129 -0.92 19.67 6.86
N MET A 130 -0.89 21.00 6.81
CA MET A 130 -0.47 21.84 7.93
C MET A 130 -1.56 21.88 9.04
N PRO A 131 -1.22 22.21 10.30
CA PRO A 131 -2.18 22.41 11.38
C PRO A 131 -3.36 23.33 11.02
N PRO A 132 -4.56 23.12 11.60
CA PRO A 132 -4.86 22.27 12.76
C PRO A 132 -5.12 20.79 12.45
N ASN A 133 -5.21 20.39 11.19
CA ASN A 133 -5.46 19.00 10.79
C ASN A 133 -4.17 18.39 10.23
N ALA A 134 -3.11 18.40 11.04
CA ALA A 134 -1.80 18.02 10.57
C ALA A 134 -1.78 16.55 10.11
N SER A 135 -1.18 16.28 8.96
CA SER A 135 -1.03 14.94 8.38
C SER A 135 0.34 14.82 7.75
N SER A 136 1.16 13.94 8.31
CA SER A 136 2.50 13.61 7.85
C SER A 136 2.49 12.99 6.46
N GLN A 137 3.54 13.27 5.69
CA GLN A 137 3.91 12.66 4.41
C GLN A 137 5.44 12.48 4.38
N TRP A 138 6.03 12.07 5.51
CA TRP A 138 7.48 11.97 5.66
C TRP A 138 8.13 11.10 4.58
N PHE A 139 7.44 10.06 4.14
CA PHE A 139 7.86 9.11 3.10
C PHE A 139 7.69 9.58 1.65
N GLU A 140 7.11 10.76 1.40
CA GLU A 140 6.93 11.22 0.01
C GLU A 140 8.19 11.86 -0.54
N LYS A 141 8.58 11.55 -1.78
CA LYS A 141 9.63 12.32 -2.45
C LYS A 141 9.04 13.65 -2.95
N ARG A 142 9.66 14.78 -2.57
CA ARG A 142 9.19 16.12 -2.92
C ARG A 142 9.73 16.54 -4.27
N LEU A 143 8.87 16.52 -5.28
CA LEU A 143 9.13 17.03 -6.62
C LEU A 143 8.06 18.06 -6.99
N TYR A 144 8.44 19.35 -6.97
CA TYR A 144 7.49 20.44 -7.19
C TYR A 144 7.76 21.14 -8.52
N PRO A 145 6.80 21.11 -9.47
CA PRO A 145 6.90 21.90 -10.69
C PRO A 145 7.08 23.39 -10.35
N VAL A 146 8.07 24.02 -10.94
CA VAL A 146 8.37 25.44 -10.71
C VAL A 146 7.61 26.27 -11.75
N PRO A 147 6.65 27.12 -11.36
CA PRO A 147 5.95 27.98 -12.30
C PRO A 147 6.94 28.92 -12.99
N SER A 148 6.85 29.07 -14.32
CA SER A 148 7.77 29.91 -15.10
C SER A 148 7.82 31.38 -14.68
N THR A 149 6.84 31.85 -13.90
CA THR A 149 6.77 33.20 -13.34
C THR A 149 7.48 33.37 -11.99
N ALA A 150 7.87 32.28 -11.31
CA ALA A 150 8.48 32.34 -9.99
C ALA A 150 9.98 32.68 -10.01
N PRO A 151 10.82 32.11 -10.92
CA PRO A 151 12.25 32.38 -10.91
C PRO A 151 12.64 33.74 -11.50
N VAL A 152 13.79 34.25 -11.03
CA VAL A 152 14.57 35.30 -11.67
C VAL A 152 15.68 34.64 -12.48
N PHE A 153 15.50 34.52 -13.79
CA PHE A 153 16.50 33.93 -14.68
C PHE A 153 17.72 34.84 -14.87
N GLY A 154 18.92 34.27 -14.77
CA GLY A 154 20.18 35.01 -14.87
C GLY A 154 20.51 35.85 -13.64
N GLY A 155 19.99 35.48 -12.47
CA GLY A 155 20.19 36.22 -11.23
C GLY A 155 19.86 35.42 -9.97
N GLU A 156 19.86 36.14 -8.86
CA GLU A 156 19.67 35.62 -7.51
C GLU A 156 18.20 35.25 -7.24
N ASN A 157 17.99 34.12 -6.59
CA ASN A 157 16.72 33.57 -6.19
C ASN A 157 16.77 33.12 -4.72
N VAL A 158 15.61 33.12 -4.06
CA VAL A 158 15.45 32.61 -2.69
C VAL A 158 14.46 31.46 -2.70
N LEU A 159 14.90 30.28 -2.25
CA LEU A 159 14.04 29.15 -1.95
C LEU A 159 13.81 29.10 -0.44
N ALA A 160 12.55 29.14 -0.03
CA ALA A 160 12.13 29.02 1.35
C ALA A 160 11.24 27.78 1.51
N VAL A 161 11.51 26.95 2.53
CA VAL A 161 10.74 25.74 2.83
C VAL A 161 10.21 25.86 4.25
N ARG A 162 8.90 25.98 4.37
CA ARG A 162 8.16 25.94 5.63
C ARG A 162 7.89 24.49 5.97
N VAL A 163 8.26 24.06 7.16
CA VAL A 163 8.00 22.70 7.65
C VAL A 163 7.17 22.74 8.92
N TYR A 164 6.42 21.67 9.17
CA TYR A 164 5.78 21.42 10.46
C TYR A 164 6.12 20.01 10.94
N ASP A 165 6.92 19.94 11.99
CA ASP A 165 7.24 18.72 12.72
C ASP A 165 6.15 18.49 13.79
N MET A 166 5.50 17.33 13.73
CA MET A 166 4.38 16.97 14.58
C MET A 166 4.86 16.37 15.90
N ASN A 167 5.66 15.30 15.82
CA ASN A 167 6.23 14.56 16.94
C ASN A 167 7.27 13.55 16.41
N GLY A 168 8.26 13.24 17.23
CA GLY A 168 9.25 12.22 16.89
C GLY A 168 10.56 12.88 16.50
N GLY A 169 11.24 12.34 15.48
CA GLY A 169 12.45 12.95 14.94
C GLY A 169 12.13 13.72 13.67
N GLY A 170 12.35 15.04 13.66
CA GLY A 170 12.26 15.85 12.46
C GLY A 170 13.46 15.72 11.53
N GLY A 171 13.42 16.41 10.39
CA GLY A 171 14.60 16.59 9.56
C GLY A 171 14.31 16.74 8.08
N TRP A 172 15.38 16.93 7.33
CA TRP A 172 15.39 16.90 5.88
C TRP A 172 16.36 15.80 5.50
N TYR A 173 15.94 14.55 5.69
CA TYR A 173 16.85 13.44 5.92
C TYR A 173 17.46 12.85 4.64
N GLN A 174 16.91 13.14 3.46
CA GLN A 174 17.44 12.57 2.22
C GLN A 174 17.26 13.51 1.02
N GLY A 175 18.26 13.54 0.12
CA GLY A 175 18.24 14.28 -1.14
C GLY A 175 17.73 13.47 -2.34
N PRO A 176 17.95 13.93 -3.58
CA PRO A 176 18.67 15.16 -3.92
C PRO A 176 17.87 16.44 -3.56
N VAL A 177 18.57 17.53 -3.22
CA VAL A 177 17.96 18.86 -3.06
C VAL A 177 18.46 19.81 -4.14
N GLY A 178 17.56 20.39 -4.95
CA GLY A 178 17.99 21.25 -6.06
C GLY A 178 16.90 21.75 -6.99
N ILE A 179 17.31 22.53 -7.98
CA ILE A 179 16.49 22.94 -9.12
C ILE A 179 16.99 22.24 -10.37
N TYR A 180 16.12 21.44 -10.96
CA TYR A 180 16.42 20.54 -12.08
C TYR A 180 15.49 20.84 -13.25
N SER A 181 16.00 20.77 -14.48
CA SER A 181 15.15 20.60 -15.64
C SER A 181 14.55 19.19 -15.67
N LYS A 182 13.45 18.99 -16.39
CA LYS A 182 12.75 17.69 -16.47
C LYS A 182 13.67 16.52 -16.88
N ASP A 183 14.61 16.76 -17.81
CA ASP A 183 15.63 15.78 -18.19
C ASP A 183 16.61 15.45 -17.05
N ALA A 184 17.03 16.45 -16.26
CA ALA A 184 17.88 16.22 -15.10
C ALA A 184 17.14 15.45 -13.98
N VAL A 185 15.84 15.70 -13.79
CA VAL A 185 15.01 14.90 -12.87
C VAL A 185 14.94 13.45 -13.36
N ARG A 186 14.64 13.24 -14.64
CA ARG A 186 14.56 11.91 -15.25
C ARG A 186 15.85 11.10 -15.03
N ALA A 187 17.02 11.72 -15.25
CA ALA A 187 18.32 11.09 -14.99
C ALA A 187 18.59 10.87 -13.49
N THR A 188 18.49 11.92 -12.68
CA THR A 188 18.98 11.92 -11.28
C THR A 188 18.02 11.20 -10.33
N VAL A 189 16.72 11.26 -10.59
CA VAL A 189 15.68 10.74 -9.69
C VAL A 189 15.18 9.37 -10.14
N TYR A 190 15.06 9.16 -11.44
CA TYR A 190 14.50 7.93 -12.00
C TYR A 190 15.56 7.02 -12.65
N GLY A 191 16.82 7.45 -12.72
CA GLY A 191 17.89 6.66 -13.34
C GLY A 191 17.71 6.47 -14.85
N ILE A 192 16.87 7.28 -15.49
CA ILE A 192 16.60 7.20 -16.92
C ILE A 192 17.48 8.22 -17.63
N ASP A 193 18.67 7.78 -18.02
CA ASP A 193 19.57 8.54 -18.87
C ASP A 193 19.18 8.38 -20.36
N GLY A 194 19.49 9.39 -21.16
CA GLY A 194 19.25 9.32 -22.61
C GLY A 194 19.20 10.68 -23.30
N ASP A 195 19.69 10.71 -24.53
CA ASP A 195 19.51 11.87 -25.41
C ASP A 195 18.05 11.97 -25.84
N TYR A 196 17.59 13.21 -26.07
CA TYR A 196 16.32 13.45 -26.73
C TYR A 196 16.23 12.73 -28.08
N ALA A 197 15.10 12.09 -28.33
CA ALA A 197 14.85 11.38 -29.56
C ALA A 197 14.86 12.35 -30.77
N SER A 198 15.28 11.84 -31.93
CA SER A 198 15.24 12.61 -33.17
C SER A 198 13.81 13.03 -33.53
N SER A 199 13.64 14.11 -34.29
CA SER A 199 12.30 14.58 -34.71
C SER A 199 11.48 13.49 -35.43
N SER A 200 12.14 12.56 -36.13
CA SER A 200 11.48 11.41 -36.74
C SER A 200 10.98 10.37 -35.72
N GLN A 201 11.79 10.08 -34.70
CA GLN A 201 11.40 9.16 -33.61
C GLN A 201 10.27 9.78 -32.78
N THR A 202 10.38 11.05 -32.40
CA THR A 202 9.32 11.78 -31.69
C THR A 202 8.01 11.78 -32.48
N ALA A 203 8.06 12.00 -33.80
CA ALA A 203 6.88 11.97 -34.64
C ALA A 203 6.24 10.56 -34.72
N ALA A 204 7.06 9.51 -34.72
CA ALA A 204 6.58 8.12 -34.69
C ALA A 204 5.89 7.79 -33.36
N VAL A 205 6.53 8.08 -32.23
CA VAL A 205 5.94 7.92 -30.89
C VAL A 205 4.65 8.71 -30.74
N THR A 206 4.64 9.97 -31.18
CA THR A 206 3.43 10.82 -31.13
C THR A 206 2.27 10.19 -31.92
N ALA A 207 2.56 9.47 -33.01
CA ALA A 207 1.53 8.76 -33.76
C ALA A 207 0.97 7.55 -33.00
N VAL A 208 1.80 6.83 -32.23
CA VAL A 208 1.36 5.74 -31.33
C VAL A 208 0.42 6.27 -30.25
N LEU A 209 0.83 7.32 -29.52
CA LEU A 209 0.00 7.95 -28.48
C LEU A 209 -1.32 8.50 -29.06
N ALA A 210 -1.26 9.08 -30.27
CA ALA A 210 -2.46 9.55 -30.96
C ALA A 210 -3.41 8.41 -31.36
N ALA A 211 -2.88 7.25 -31.76
CA ALA A 211 -3.66 6.07 -32.08
C ALA A 211 -4.37 5.52 -30.82
N GLN A 212 -3.64 5.38 -29.71
CA GLN A 212 -4.19 5.01 -28.41
C GLN A 212 -5.34 5.92 -27.98
N LYS A 213 -5.12 7.24 -28.06
CA LYS A 213 -6.13 8.24 -27.71
C LYS A 213 -7.37 8.17 -28.59
N ALA A 214 -7.19 8.01 -29.90
CA ALA A 214 -8.30 7.88 -30.84
C ALA A 214 -9.10 6.60 -30.63
N ALA A 215 -8.42 5.49 -30.33
CA ALA A 215 -9.01 4.20 -30.04
C ALA A 215 -9.95 4.29 -28.82
N LEU A 216 -9.44 4.79 -27.69
CA LEU A 216 -10.25 4.95 -26.47
C LEU A 216 -11.39 5.97 -26.62
N ALA A 217 -11.18 7.06 -27.36
CA ALA A 217 -12.23 8.05 -27.63
C ALA A 217 -13.38 7.51 -28.50
N THR A 218 -13.14 6.43 -29.26
CA THR A 218 -14.14 5.82 -30.16
C THR A 218 -14.66 4.46 -29.67
N GLY A 219 -14.22 4.00 -28.50
CA GLY A 219 -14.61 2.71 -27.93
C GLY A 219 -13.89 1.50 -28.52
N ASP A 220 -12.83 1.71 -29.31
CA ASP A 220 -12.07 0.66 -29.98
C ASP A 220 -10.93 0.14 -29.10
N VAL A 221 -11.28 -0.67 -28.09
CA VAL A 221 -10.27 -1.26 -27.19
C VAL A 221 -9.26 -2.12 -27.94
N ASP A 222 -9.70 -2.87 -28.96
CA ASP A 222 -8.81 -3.71 -29.78
C ASP A 222 -7.78 -2.86 -30.53
N GLY A 223 -8.19 -1.70 -31.05
CA GLY A 223 -7.29 -0.73 -31.66
C GLY A 223 -6.26 -0.15 -30.69
N PHE A 224 -6.60 -0.01 -29.41
CA PHE A 224 -5.62 0.36 -28.36
C PHE A 224 -4.65 -0.78 -28.11
N LEU A 225 -5.14 -2.01 -27.90
CA LEU A 225 -4.31 -3.20 -27.61
C LEU A 225 -3.35 -3.54 -28.76
N ALA A 226 -3.73 -3.23 -30.01
CA ALA A 226 -2.86 -3.38 -31.17
C ALA A 226 -1.64 -2.43 -31.16
N THR A 227 -1.61 -1.44 -30.26
CA THR A 227 -0.44 -0.57 -30.04
C THR A 227 0.48 -1.09 -28.93
N LEU A 228 0.09 -2.14 -28.22
CA LEU A 228 0.90 -2.77 -27.19
C LEU A 228 1.60 -4.00 -27.75
N ASP A 229 2.81 -4.27 -27.25
CA ASP A 229 3.52 -5.50 -27.51
C ASP A 229 2.74 -6.71 -26.94
N GLU A 230 3.05 -7.93 -27.39
CA GLU A 230 2.44 -9.13 -26.81
C GLU A 230 2.95 -9.35 -25.38
N ASP A 231 4.23 -9.07 -25.13
CA ASP A 231 4.86 -9.20 -23.82
C ASP A 231 4.76 -7.89 -22.99
N TYR A 232 3.76 -7.04 -23.28
CA TYR A 232 3.59 -5.75 -22.59
C TYR A 232 3.49 -5.95 -21.07
N PHE A 233 4.33 -5.23 -20.33
CA PHE A 233 4.31 -5.21 -18.88
C PHE A 233 4.64 -3.82 -18.35
N HIS A 234 3.65 -3.16 -17.73
CA HIS A 234 3.82 -1.82 -17.15
C HIS A 234 3.24 -1.76 -15.75
N ASP A 235 4.08 -1.60 -14.74
CA ASP A 235 3.68 -1.50 -13.33
C ASP A 235 2.64 -2.56 -12.94
N GLY A 236 2.99 -3.84 -13.10
CA GLY A 236 2.11 -4.97 -12.76
C GLY A 236 1.03 -5.31 -13.78
N ARG A 237 0.88 -4.51 -14.85
CA ARG A 237 -0.17 -4.74 -15.87
C ARG A 237 0.39 -5.44 -17.08
N THR A 238 -0.08 -6.66 -17.28
CA THR A 238 0.06 -7.36 -18.57
C THR A 238 -0.91 -6.78 -19.61
N LYS A 239 -0.73 -7.17 -20.88
CA LYS A 239 -1.65 -6.81 -21.96
C LYS A 239 -3.09 -7.26 -21.64
N GLU A 240 -3.24 -8.46 -21.10
CA GLU A 240 -4.53 -9.05 -20.72
C GLU A 240 -5.19 -8.27 -19.58
N ARG A 241 -4.41 -7.90 -18.55
CA ARG A 241 -4.94 -7.07 -17.45
C ARG A 241 -5.41 -5.71 -17.97
N ARG A 242 -4.60 -5.07 -18.81
CA ARG A 242 -4.96 -3.78 -19.43
C ARG A 242 -6.20 -3.89 -20.31
N GLU A 243 -6.36 -4.99 -21.03
CA GLU A 243 -7.58 -5.28 -21.78
C GLU A 243 -8.81 -5.35 -20.86
N ARG A 244 -8.74 -6.14 -19.77
CA ARG A 244 -9.86 -6.27 -18.83
C ARG A 244 -10.26 -4.91 -18.23
N GLU A 245 -9.29 -4.13 -17.77
CA GLU A 245 -9.51 -2.78 -17.23
C GLU A 245 -10.22 -1.87 -18.25
N LEU A 246 -9.65 -1.74 -19.45
CA LEU A 246 -10.18 -0.84 -20.49
C LEU A 246 -11.57 -1.26 -20.93
N ARG A 247 -11.85 -2.56 -21.07
CA ARG A 247 -13.18 -3.05 -21.42
C ARG A 247 -14.19 -2.78 -20.31
N ALA A 248 -13.82 -2.99 -19.04
CA ALA A 248 -14.68 -2.69 -17.90
C ALA A 248 -15.02 -1.19 -17.83
N TRP A 249 -14.01 -0.33 -17.91
CA TRP A 249 -14.19 1.12 -17.91
C TRP A 249 -15.00 1.61 -19.13
N MET A 250 -14.80 0.99 -20.30
CA MET A 250 -15.58 1.30 -21.51
C MET A 250 -17.05 0.86 -21.37
N ALA A 251 -17.31 -0.31 -20.79
CA ALA A 251 -18.66 -0.79 -20.54
C ALA A 251 -19.43 0.15 -19.59
N GLU A 252 -18.73 0.71 -18.61
CA GLU A 252 -19.28 1.65 -17.65
C GLU A 252 -19.46 3.07 -18.23
N SER A 253 -18.44 3.58 -18.92
CA SER A 253 -18.36 4.98 -19.37
C SER A 253 -18.88 5.23 -20.79
N GLY A 254 -18.90 4.20 -21.64
CA GLY A 254 -19.22 4.27 -23.07
C GLY A 254 -18.15 4.95 -23.95
N SER A 255 -17.34 5.85 -23.38
CA SER A 255 -16.16 6.45 -24.01
C SER A 255 -15.11 6.79 -22.95
N LEU A 256 -13.83 6.73 -23.29
CA LEU A 256 -12.73 7.11 -22.40
C LEU A 256 -11.90 8.23 -23.02
N THR A 257 -11.40 9.14 -22.19
CA THR A 257 -10.49 10.21 -22.59
C THR A 257 -9.12 9.95 -21.99
N LEU A 258 -8.17 9.55 -22.84
CA LEU A 258 -6.75 9.46 -22.52
C LEU A 258 -6.08 10.82 -22.75
N THR A 259 -5.36 11.31 -21.75
CA THR A 259 -4.55 12.52 -21.85
C THR A 259 -3.12 12.22 -21.49
N ASP A 260 -2.19 12.69 -22.33
CA ASP A 260 -0.75 12.66 -22.11
C ASP A 260 -0.30 14.13 -22.09
N GLY A 261 0.21 14.58 -20.95
CA GLY A 261 0.69 15.94 -20.71
C GLY A 261 2.21 16.00 -20.69
N GLU A 262 2.79 17.10 -21.18
CA GLU A 262 4.23 17.37 -21.09
C GLU A 262 5.11 16.27 -21.70
N VAL A 263 4.67 15.69 -22.82
CA VAL A 263 5.34 14.58 -23.50
C VAL A 263 6.74 14.96 -23.94
N GLU A 264 7.73 14.27 -23.39
CA GLU A 264 9.12 14.25 -23.87
C GLU A 264 9.48 12.83 -24.31
N VAL A 265 10.31 12.69 -25.35
CA VAL A 265 10.74 11.38 -25.86
C VAL A 265 12.26 11.32 -25.84
N VAL A 266 12.80 10.31 -25.17
CA VAL A 266 14.24 10.03 -25.12
C VAL A 266 14.58 8.65 -25.65
N VAL A 267 15.84 8.47 -26.00
CA VAL A 267 16.39 7.17 -26.38
C VAL A 267 17.07 6.58 -25.14
N GLY A 268 16.52 5.48 -24.63
CA GLY A 268 17.11 4.74 -23.51
C GLY A 268 18.38 3.97 -23.91
N ASP A 269 19.07 3.42 -22.92
CA ASP A 269 20.33 2.68 -23.11
C ASP A 269 20.18 1.45 -24.02
N GLY A 270 18.99 0.86 -24.08
CA GLY A 270 18.64 -0.26 -24.96
C GLY A 270 18.30 0.15 -26.40
N GLY A 271 18.20 1.46 -26.68
CA GLY A 271 17.72 2.01 -27.94
C GLY A 271 16.19 2.11 -28.03
N ASP A 272 15.47 1.72 -26.98
CA ASP A 272 14.05 1.92 -26.80
C ASP A 272 13.71 3.42 -26.68
N LEU A 273 12.49 3.77 -27.08
CA LEU A 273 11.98 5.13 -27.00
C LEU A 273 11.15 5.27 -25.73
N ILE A 274 11.65 6.04 -24.77
CA ILE A 274 10.99 6.27 -23.49
C ILE A 274 10.22 7.57 -23.57
N VAL A 275 8.93 7.50 -23.26
CA VAL A 275 8.00 8.63 -23.22
C VAL A 275 7.81 9.06 -21.78
N ASP A 276 8.33 10.22 -21.42
CA ASP A 276 8.11 10.87 -20.13
C ASP A 276 6.89 11.79 -20.24
N THR A 277 5.79 11.40 -19.59
CA THR A 277 4.49 12.08 -19.71
C THR A 277 3.70 12.01 -18.42
N ASN A 278 2.81 12.98 -18.21
CA ASN A 278 1.76 12.88 -17.20
C ASN A 278 0.51 12.29 -17.85
N ARG A 279 0.21 11.02 -17.56
CA ARG A 279 -0.90 10.28 -18.18
C ARG A 279 -2.10 10.22 -17.25
N THR A 280 -3.31 10.37 -17.82
CA THR A 280 -4.58 10.16 -17.10
C THR A 280 -5.64 9.59 -18.03
N ILE A 281 -6.54 8.77 -17.47
CA ILE A 281 -7.71 8.23 -18.16
C ILE A 281 -8.96 8.64 -17.39
N THR A 282 -9.85 9.33 -18.07
CA THR A 282 -11.11 9.84 -17.51
C THR A 282 -12.30 9.36 -18.33
N GLY A 283 -13.47 9.36 -17.69
CA GLY A 283 -14.73 9.00 -18.31
C GLY A 283 -15.90 9.36 -17.41
N THR A 284 -16.91 8.51 -17.37
CA THR A 284 -18.07 8.65 -16.48
C THR A 284 -18.36 7.36 -15.72
N ARG A 285 -18.69 7.50 -14.43
CA ARG A 285 -19.20 6.45 -13.54
C ARG A 285 -20.55 6.90 -13.01
N GLU A 286 -21.58 6.08 -13.19
CA GLU A 286 -22.98 6.42 -12.85
C GLU A 286 -23.47 7.76 -13.47
N GLY A 287 -22.95 8.12 -14.64
CA GLY A 287 -23.28 9.36 -15.35
C GLY A 287 -22.60 10.64 -14.81
N ALA A 288 -21.75 10.53 -13.78
CA ALA A 288 -20.90 11.61 -13.29
C ALA A 288 -19.48 11.47 -13.85
N ALA A 289 -18.76 12.59 -14.01
CA ALA A 289 -17.36 12.57 -14.42
C ALA A 289 -16.53 11.78 -13.40
N PHE A 290 -15.68 10.88 -13.89
CA PHE A 290 -14.88 9.99 -13.07
C PHE A 290 -13.48 9.83 -13.65
N THR A 291 -12.50 9.65 -12.76
CA THR A 291 -11.10 9.46 -13.09
C THR A 291 -10.75 8.00 -12.82
N PHE A 292 -10.60 7.21 -13.87
CA PHE A 292 -10.25 5.80 -13.78
C PHE A 292 -8.76 5.62 -13.50
N GLN A 293 -7.93 6.40 -14.18
CA GLN A 293 -6.50 6.50 -13.90
C GLN A 293 -6.18 7.97 -13.55
N PRO A 294 -5.88 8.27 -12.27
CA PRO A 294 -5.41 9.58 -11.84
C PRO A 294 -4.19 10.03 -12.64
N ALA A 295 -3.99 11.35 -12.73
CA ALA A 295 -2.80 11.89 -13.38
C ALA A 295 -1.56 11.48 -12.59
N ALA A 296 -0.70 10.67 -13.21
CA ALA A 296 0.58 10.26 -12.67
C ALA A 296 1.67 10.48 -13.73
N GLN A 297 2.90 10.70 -13.27
CA GLN A 297 4.05 10.66 -14.16
C GLN A 297 4.31 9.21 -14.57
N GLU A 298 4.38 8.97 -15.87
CA GLU A 298 4.61 7.67 -16.48
C GLU A 298 5.85 7.72 -17.38
N PHE A 299 6.56 6.61 -17.42
CA PHE A 299 7.62 6.35 -18.39
C PHE A 299 7.18 5.20 -19.28
N LEU A 300 6.65 5.53 -20.47
CA LEU A 300 6.16 4.53 -21.41
C LEU A 300 7.30 4.10 -22.33
N HIS A 301 7.59 2.81 -22.40
CA HIS A 301 8.63 2.30 -23.27
C HIS A 301 8.01 1.82 -24.59
N ILE A 302 8.58 2.28 -25.71
CA ILE A 302 8.16 1.94 -27.06
C ILE A 302 9.36 1.38 -27.82
N ASP A 303 9.20 0.18 -28.39
CA ASP A 303 10.24 -0.40 -29.23
C ASP A 303 10.46 0.45 -30.49
N ALA A 304 11.71 0.79 -30.79
CA ALA A 304 12.04 1.72 -31.85
C ALA A 304 11.80 1.16 -33.26
N GLU A 305 11.70 -0.17 -33.42
CA GLU A 305 11.50 -0.83 -34.71
C GLU A 305 10.02 -1.17 -34.97
N SER A 306 9.36 -1.81 -33.99
CA SER A 306 7.97 -2.25 -34.07
C SER A 306 6.99 -1.11 -33.82
N LEU A 307 7.40 -0.09 -33.05
CA LEU A 307 6.56 1.00 -32.55
C LEU A 307 5.39 0.52 -31.69
N LEU A 308 5.58 -0.61 -30.99
CA LEU A 308 4.67 -1.11 -29.98
C LEU A 308 5.15 -0.67 -28.59
N GLU A 309 4.20 -0.30 -27.72
CA GLU A 309 4.48 -0.03 -26.31
C GLU A 309 4.74 -1.36 -25.59
N THR A 310 5.94 -1.49 -25.00
CA THR A 310 6.38 -2.68 -24.26
C THR A 310 6.09 -2.58 -22.76
N GLY A 311 5.89 -1.36 -22.26
CA GLY A 311 5.82 -1.10 -20.82
C GLY A 311 7.21 -1.10 -20.16
N ASN A 312 7.26 -0.66 -18.90
CA ASN A 312 8.50 -0.40 -18.17
C ASN A 312 9.14 -1.63 -17.49
N ALA A 313 8.49 -2.81 -17.56
CA ALA A 313 8.95 -4.03 -16.88
C ALA A 313 9.21 -3.84 -15.37
N SER A 314 8.58 -2.84 -14.73
CA SER A 314 8.83 -2.51 -13.33
C SER A 314 8.33 -3.61 -12.41
N ARG A 315 9.19 -4.06 -11.51
CA ARG A 315 8.84 -5.03 -10.46
C ARG A 315 8.41 -4.38 -9.16
N PHE A 316 8.53 -3.06 -9.03
CA PHE A 316 8.19 -2.32 -7.82
C PHE A 316 7.34 -1.11 -8.18
N PHE A 317 6.07 -1.15 -7.81
CA PHE A 317 5.09 -0.18 -8.28
C PHE A 317 3.92 -0.01 -7.31
N ARG A 318 3.25 1.15 -7.43
CA ARG A 318 2.07 1.52 -6.63
C ARG A 318 0.81 1.08 -7.36
N GLU A 319 -0.15 0.55 -6.61
CA GLU A 319 -1.49 0.20 -7.10
C GLU A 319 -2.56 0.63 -6.10
N ALA A 320 -3.83 0.51 -6.51
CA ALA A 320 -4.95 0.76 -5.62
C ALA A 320 -5.99 -0.36 -5.71
N VAL A 321 -6.57 -0.70 -4.56
CA VAL A 321 -7.79 -1.49 -4.46
C VAL A 321 -8.98 -0.53 -4.39
N ASP A 322 -9.93 -0.67 -5.30
CA ASP A 322 -11.21 0.04 -5.23
C ASP A 322 -12.05 -0.55 -4.08
N SER A 323 -12.00 0.05 -2.89
CA SER A 323 -12.69 -0.49 -1.71
C SER A 323 -14.19 -0.23 -1.77
N GLU A 324 -14.98 -1.30 -1.75
CA GLU A 324 -16.44 -1.22 -1.60
C GLU A 324 -16.84 -0.93 -0.17
N LEU A 325 -16.12 -1.52 0.81
CA LEU A 325 -16.36 -1.33 2.23
C LEU A 325 -16.21 0.12 2.67
N GLU A 326 -15.29 0.86 2.05
CA GLU A 326 -15.07 2.27 2.33
C GLU A 326 -15.71 3.23 1.32
N GLY A 327 -15.85 2.79 0.06
CA GLY A 327 -16.35 3.60 -1.05
C GLY A 327 -15.30 4.52 -1.66
N GLN A 328 -14.00 4.25 -1.46
CA GLN A 328 -12.89 4.97 -2.09
C GLN A 328 -11.67 4.06 -2.30
N PRO A 329 -10.83 4.35 -3.32
CA PRO A 329 -9.64 3.55 -3.57
C PRO A 329 -8.61 3.69 -2.45
N ARG A 330 -7.92 2.58 -2.12
CA ARG A 330 -6.80 2.53 -1.18
C ARG A 330 -5.54 2.02 -1.82
N GLU A 331 -4.44 2.72 -1.59
CA GLU A 331 -3.17 2.38 -2.20
C GLU A 331 -2.48 1.22 -1.47
N PHE A 332 -1.71 0.45 -2.24
CA PHE A 332 -0.72 -0.49 -1.76
C PHE A 332 0.48 -0.48 -2.71
N VAL A 333 1.63 -0.92 -2.23
CA VAL A 333 2.82 -1.12 -3.07
C VAL A 333 3.03 -2.62 -3.30
N THR A 334 3.41 -2.96 -4.52
CA THR A 334 3.71 -4.34 -4.92
C THR A 334 5.17 -4.47 -5.30
N TYR A 335 5.80 -5.53 -4.83
CA TYR A 335 7.09 -5.99 -5.30
C TYR A 335 6.96 -7.39 -5.90
N LEU A 336 7.49 -7.59 -7.11
CA LEU A 336 7.56 -8.87 -7.80
C LEU A 336 9.01 -9.39 -7.81
N PRO A 337 9.24 -10.69 -7.55
CA PRO A 337 10.60 -11.23 -7.49
C PRO A 337 11.28 -11.22 -8.88
N PRO A 338 12.63 -11.26 -8.95
CA PRO A 338 13.38 -11.17 -10.19
C PRO A 338 12.92 -12.14 -11.28
N SER A 339 12.67 -13.40 -10.92
CA SER A 339 12.24 -14.41 -11.89
C SER A 339 10.79 -14.25 -12.40
N TYR A 340 10.00 -13.32 -11.86
CA TYR A 340 8.59 -13.15 -12.25
C TYR A 340 8.43 -12.82 -13.74
N LEU A 341 9.32 -12.02 -14.33
CA LEU A 341 9.22 -11.70 -15.76
C LEU A 341 9.88 -12.75 -16.66
N ASP A 342 10.86 -13.48 -16.12
CA ASP A 342 11.62 -14.50 -16.87
C ASP A 342 10.95 -15.88 -16.87
N ASP A 343 10.09 -16.16 -15.88
CA ASP A 343 9.36 -17.41 -15.70
C ASP A 343 7.84 -17.14 -15.61
N PRO A 344 7.16 -17.01 -16.77
CA PRO A 344 5.75 -16.64 -16.83
C PRO A 344 4.80 -17.73 -16.34
N ASP A 345 5.27 -18.97 -16.22
CA ASP A 345 4.47 -20.14 -15.80
C ASP A 345 4.63 -20.45 -14.30
N ARG A 346 5.47 -19.69 -13.58
CA ARG A 346 5.73 -19.90 -12.16
C ARG A 346 4.80 -19.04 -11.29
N ASP A 347 4.27 -19.70 -10.25
CA ASP A 347 3.54 -19.09 -9.15
C ASP A 347 4.45 -18.88 -7.94
N TYR A 348 4.14 -17.88 -7.12
CA TYR A 348 5.00 -17.43 -6.02
C TYR A 348 4.27 -17.39 -4.68
N PRO A 349 4.94 -17.72 -3.57
CA PRO A 349 4.46 -17.36 -2.23
C PRO A 349 4.24 -15.85 -2.09
N VAL A 350 3.41 -15.46 -1.13
CA VAL A 350 3.09 -14.05 -0.86
C VAL A 350 3.42 -13.68 0.59
N VAL A 351 4.16 -12.58 0.76
CA VAL A 351 4.44 -11.99 2.07
C VAL A 351 3.81 -10.59 2.14
N TYR A 352 2.95 -10.37 3.14
CA TYR A 352 2.35 -9.06 3.41
C TYR A 352 3.18 -8.30 4.43
N LEU A 353 3.72 -7.15 4.04
CA LEU A 353 4.65 -6.32 4.82
C LEU A 353 3.97 -5.03 5.30
N PHE A 354 3.61 -5.02 6.58
CA PHE A 354 2.81 -3.97 7.20
C PHE A 354 3.67 -2.83 7.77
N HIS A 355 3.29 -1.59 7.44
CA HIS A 355 3.97 -0.37 7.84
C HIS A 355 3.73 0.06 9.29
N GLY A 356 4.61 0.94 9.79
CA GLY A 356 4.57 1.52 11.13
C GLY A 356 3.53 2.64 11.32
N ILE A 357 3.34 3.10 12.56
CA ILE A 357 2.47 4.26 12.81
C ILE A 357 3.06 5.51 12.15
N ASN A 358 2.20 6.38 11.61
CA ASN A 358 2.56 7.56 10.80
C ASN A 358 3.20 7.23 9.44
N GLY A 359 3.39 5.95 9.10
CA GLY A 359 3.73 5.49 7.76
C GLY A 359 2.51 5.33 6.85
N GLY A 360 2.75 4.71 5.70
CA GLY A 360 1.76 4.33 4.69
C GLY A 360 2.36 3.28 3.75
N SER A 361 1.62 2.87 2.73
CA SER A 361 2.09 1.93 1.69
C SER A 361 3.42 2.34 1.03
N ARG A 362 3.73 3.64 0.98
CA ARG A 362 4.91 4.20 0.30
C ARG A 362 6.14 4.32 1.19
N GLU A 363 6.06 3.98 2.48
CA GLU A 363 7.19 4.11 3.41
C GLU A 363 8.42 3.27 3.06
N TRP A 364 8.25 2.31 2.16
CA TRP A 364 9.27 1.38 1.74
C TRP A 364 10.16 1.92 0.62
N GLU A 365 9.71 2.94 -0.10
CA GLU A 365 10.48 3.57 -1.18
C GLU A 365 11.72 4.32 -0.69
N PRO A 366 11.65 5.23 0.32
CA PRO A 366 12.87 5.87 0.83
C PRO A 366 13.86 4.87 1.44
N ARG A 367 13.39 3.67 1.80
CA ARG A 367 14.20 2.58 2.34
C ARG A 367 14.85 1.69 1.27
N ASN A 368 14.56 1.93 -0.02
CA ASN A 368 14.97 1.09 -1.14
C ASN A 368 14.64 -0.39 -0.86
N ILE A 369 13.41 -0.67 -0.44
CA ILE A 369 13.00 -2.02 -0.03
C ILE A 369 13.18 -3.04 -1.16
N ASP A 370 13.03 -2.60 -2.41
CA ASP A 370 13.19 -3.39 -3.61
C ASP A 370 14.63 -3.91 -3.75
N ASP A 371 15.64 -3.06 -3.50
CA ASP A 371 17.05 -3.47 -3.45
C ASP A 371 17.31 -4.45 -2.30
N VAL A 372 16.69 -4.21 -1.13
CA VAL A 372 16.80 -5.11 0.03
C VAL A 372 16.25 -6.48 -0.32
N LEU A 373 15.03 -6.54 -0.88
CA LEU A 373 14.37 -7.77 -1.32
C LEU A 373 15.15 -8.48 -2.41
N ASP A 374 15.65 -7.78 -3.44
CA ASP A 374 16.55 -8.34 -4.45
C ASP A 374 17.78 -9.01 -3.81
N GLY A 375 18.35 -8.38 -2.77
CA GLY A 375 19.44 -8.94 -1.97
C GLY A 375 19.06 -10.23 -1.24
N LEU A 376 17.83 -10.33 -0.71
CA LEU A 376 17.31 -11.54 -0.06
C LEU A 376 17.23 -12.72 -1.03
N TRP A 377 16.71 -12.49 -2.23
CA TRP A 377 16.58 -13.52 -3.27
C TRP A 377 17.93 -13.95 -3.81
N ALA A 378 18.83 -13.00 -4.04
CA ALA A 378 20.22 -13.28 -4.40
C ALA A 378 20.96 -14.06 -3.30
N GLY A 379 20.54 -13.90 -2.04
CA GLY A 379 20.98 -14.69 -0.89
C GLY A 379 20.47 -16.13 -0.84
N GLY A 380 19.56 -16.51 -1.76
CA GLY A 380 19.00 -17.84 -1.86
C GLY A 380 17.79 -18.08 -0.97
N LEU A 381 17.09 -17.03 -0.52
CA LEU A 381 15.75 -17.18 0.04
C LEU A 381 14.72 -17.45 -1.05
N ALA A 382 13.61 -18.09 -0.67
CA ALA A 382 12.51 -18.38 -1.57
C ALA A 382 11.88 -17.08 -2.08
N GLU A 383 12.05 -16.80 -3.37
CA GLU A 383 11.42 -15.67 -4.06
C GLU A 383 9.92 -15.63 -3.79
N SER A 384 9.44 -14.48 -3.34
CA SER A 384 8.05 -14.24 -2.98
C SER A 384 7.57 -12.91 -3.57
N ILE A 385 6.28 -12.81 -3.88
CA ILE A 385 5.62 -11.52 -4.09
C ILE A 385 5.48 -10.84 -2.73
N VAL A 386 5.83 -9.56 -2.65
CA VAL A 386 5.70 -8.78 -1.41
C VAL A 386 4.67 -7.68 -1.61
N ILE A 387 3.63 -7.70 -0.78
CA ILE A 387 2.54 -6.73 -0.81
C ILE A 387 2.66 -5.82 0.41
N MET A 388 2.69 -4.52 0.18
CA MET A 388 2.85 -3.47 1.19
C MET A 388 1.58 -2.62 1.27
N PRO A 389 0.57 -3.09 2.00
CA PRO A 389 -0.70 -2.38 2.12
C PRO A 389 -0.56 -1.11 2.94
N ASP A 390 -1.37 -0.09 2.62
CA ASP A 390 -1.67 0.98 3.56
C ASP A 390 -2.55 0.46 4.70
N GLY A 391 -2.47 1.11 5.85
CA GLY A 391 -3.29 0.89 7.04
C GLY A 391 -3.52 2.18 7.82
N GLU A 392 -3.03 3.32 7.32
CA GLU A 392 -2.90 4.59 8.02
C GLU A 392 -2.30 4.39 9.43
N SER A 393 -2.40 5.38 10.30
CA SER A 393 -2.13 5.21 11.74
C SER A 393 -3.28 4.49 12.48
N LEU A 394 -3.99 3.57 11.82
CA LEU A 394 -5.26 2.98 12.28
C LEU A 394 -5.17 1.51 12.68
N TRP A 395 -3.95 1.01 12.89
CA TRP A 395 -3.63 -0.27 13.57
C TRP A 395 -4.13 -1.54 12.88
N TYR A 396 -4.49 -1.48 11.59
CA TYR A 396 -4.98 -2.65 10.84
C TYR A 396 -6.16 -3.35 11.52
N ILE A 397 -7.04 -2.56 12.17
CA ILE A 397 -8.28 -3.04 12.79
C ILE A 397 -9.50 -2.41 12.13
N ASP A 398 -10.66 -3.01 12.36
CA ASP A 398 -11.93 -2.38 11.99
C ASP A 398 -12.32 -1.33 13.03
N ASN A 399 -12.14 -0.05 12.66
CA ASN A 399 -12.43 1.06 13.56
C ASN A 399 -13.94 1.38 13.56
N PRO A 400 -14.64 1.34 14.72
CA PRO A 400 -16.08 1.61 14.76
C PRO A 400 -16.43 3.01 14.24
N GLY A 401 -17.16 3.06 13.11
CA GLY A 401 -17.51 4.31 12.43
C GLY A 401 -16.34 5.00 11.70
N GLY A 402 -15.21 4.30 11.58
CA GLY A 402 -14.04 4.69 10.77
C GLY A 402 -13.78 3.66 9.67
N VAL A 403 -12.52 3.61 9.22
CA VAL A 403 -12.09 2.72 8.12
C VAL A 403 -11.99 1.27 8.60
N PRO A 404 -12.61 0.30 7.91
CA PRO A 404 -12.57 -1.12 8.27
C PRO A 404 -11.33 -1.82 7.70
N TRP A 405 -10.13 -1.37 8.11
CA TRP A 405 -8.85 -1.81 7.51
C TRP A 405 -8.63 -3.32 7.53
N ARG A 406 -9.04 -4.00 8.61
CA ARG A 406 -8.83 -5.44 8.73
C ARG A 406 -9.71 -6.19 7.71
N SER A 407 -10.98 -5.80 7.64
CA SER A 407 -11.92 -6.39 6.68
C SER A 407 -11.48 -6.09 5.25
N MET A 408 -11.14 -4.84 4.92
CA MET A 408 -10.65 -4.46 3.58
C MET A 408 -9.42 -5.27 3.16
N PHE A 409 -8.45 -5.42 4.05
CA PHE A 409 -7.28 -6.25 3.80
C PHE A 409 -7.66 -7.69 3.45
N LEU A 410 -8.48 -8.33 4.28
CA LEU A 410 -8.82 -9.75 4.15
C LEU A 410 -9.78 -10.04 2.99
N THR A 411 -10.74 -9.15 2.72
CA THR A 411 -11.86 -9.44 1.81
C THR A 411 -11.78 -8.71 0.48
N GLU A 412 -10.91 -7.71 0.34
CA GLU A 412 -10.77 -6.94 -0.90
C GLU A 412 -9.33 -7.01 -1.44
N LEU A 413 -8.33 -6.67 -0.61
CA LEU A 413 -6.94 -6.64 -1.09
C LEU A 413 -6.37 -8.04 -1.37
N MET A 414 -6.48 -8.97 -0.42
CA MET A 414 -5.93 -10.32 -0.62
C MET A 414 -6.54 -11.02 -1.85
N PRO A 415 -7.88 -11.02 -2.06
CA PRO A 415 -8.46 -11.58 -3.28
C PRO A 415 -8.02 -10.85 -4.56
N LEU A 416 -7.82 -9.53 -4.52
CA LEU A 416 -7.27 -8.79 -5.66
C LEU A 416 -5.86 -9.30 -5.98
N VAL A 417 -5.00 -9.48 -4.97
CA VAL A 417 -3.63 -9.96 -5.16
C VAL A 417 -3.62 -11.36 -5.79
N ASP A 418 -4.41 -12.29 -5.26
CA ASP A 418 -4.48 -13.66 -5.80
C ASP A 418 -5.14 -13.72 -7.20
N GLY A 419 -5.98 -12.74 -7.54
CA GLY A 419 -6.62 -12.65 -8.86
C GLY A 419 -5.78 -11.96 -9.95
N GLU A 420 -4.86 -11.08 -9.56
CA GLU A 420 -4.08 -10.25 -10.48
C GLU A 420 -2.61 -10.70 -10.63
N TYR A 421 -2.08 -11.44 -9.66
CA TYR A 421 -0.70 -11.94 -9.66
C TYR A 421 -0.65 -13.46 -9.62
N ARG A 422 0.47 -14.03 -10.08
CA ARG A 422 0.71 -15.49 -10.03
C ARG A 422 1.12 -15.91 -8.62
N THR A 423 0.12 -16.14 -7.76
CA THR A 423 0.32 -16.51 -6.37
C THR A 423 0.10 -18.00 -6.13
N LEU A 424 0.81 -18.54 -5.14
CA LEU A 424 0.43 -19.80 -4.50
C LEU A 424 -0.60 -19.46 -3.40
N ASP A 425 -1.87 -19.65 -3.72
CA ASP A 425 -3.00 -19.05 -3.01
C ASP A 425 -3.39 -19.72 -1.66
N SER A 426 -2.58 -20.63 -1.12
CA SER A 426 -2.85 -21.35 0.13
C SER A 426 -2.13 -20.76 1.36
N ALA A 427 -2.60 -21.11 2.56
CA ALA A 427 -1.97 -20.69 3.83
C ALA A 427 -0.49 -21.09 3.93
N ASP A 428 -0.16 -22.27 3.40
CA ASP A 428 1.17 -22.86 3.36
C ASP A 428 2.21 -21.97 2.66
N PHE A 429 1.77 -21.06 1.78
CA PHE A 429 2.62 -20.16 0.98
C PHE A 429 2.34 -18.68 1.23
N ARG A 430 1.72 -18.36 2.37
CA ARG A 430 1.41 -16.98 2.75
C ARG A 430 1.95 -16.63 4.14
N GLY A 431 2.60 -15.47 4.23
CA GLY A 431 3.18 -14.95 5.47
C GLY A 431 2.81 -13.49 5.73
N THR A 432 2.83 -13.10 7.00
CA THR A 432 2.71 -11.69 7.41
C THR A 432 3.96 -11.23 8.15
N THR A 433 4.41 -10.01 7.88
CA THR A 433 5.52 -9.36 8.56
C THR A 433 5.20 -7.88 8.74
N GLY A 434 5.83 -7.21 9.70
CA GLY A 434 5.61 -5.78 9.86
C GLY A 434 6.37 -5.15 11.00
N ILE A 435 6.41 -3.82 10.97
CA ILE A 435 7.21 -2.98 11.86
C ILE A 435 6.33 -2.24 12.87
N SER A 436 6.67 -2.23 14.17
CA SER A 436 5.96 -1.41 15.17
C SER A 436 4.44 -1.67 15.23
N MET A 437 3.61 -0.71 14.80
CA MET A 437 2.16 -0.88 14.57
C MET A 437 1.86 -1.99 13.55
N GLY A 438 2.62 -2.06 12.46
CA GLY A 438 2.55 -3.15 11.48
C GLY A 438 2.98 -4.49 12.07
N GLY A 439 3.89 -4.50 13.04
CA GLY A 439 4.25 -5.71 13.80
C GLY A 439 3.08 -6.24 14.64
N PHE A 440 2.24 -5.35 15.18
CA PHE A 440 0.94 -5.73 15.76
C PHE A 440 -0.02 -6.26 14.68
N GLY A 441 -0.13 -5.57 13.54
CA GLY A 441 -0.99 -5.96 12.43
C GLY A 441 -0.67 -7.37 11.91
N ALA A 442 0.61 -7.64 11.63
CA ALA A 442 1.13 -8.91 11.14
C ALA A 442 0.71 -10.08 12.04
N TYR A 443 1.00 -9.98 13.34
CA TYR A 443 0.64 -11.01 14.31
C TYR A 443 -0.86 -11.11 14.54
N SER A 444 -1.53 -9.98 14.71
CA SER A 444 -2.96 -9.97 15.04
C SER A 444 -3.82 -10.54 13.91
N ILE A 445 -3.49 -10.20 12.67
CA ILE A 445 -4.17 -10.75 11.50
C ILE A 445 -3.76 -12.22 11.32
N GLY A 446 -2.45 -12.51 11.21
CA GLY A 446 -1.95 -13.86 10.95
C GLY A 446 -2.46 -14.90 11.95
N LEU A 447 -2.35 -14.63 13.26
CA LEU A 447 -2.76 -15.58 14.30
C LEU A 447 -4.27 -15.80 14.40
N SER A 448 -5.08 -14.87 13.89
CA SER A 448 -6.53 -15.06 13.87
C SER A 448 -7.02 -15.77 12.61
N HIS A 449 -6.14 -15.98 11.64
CA HIS A 449 -6.46 -16.55 10.33
C HIS A 449 -5.45 -17.65 9.93
N PRO A 450 -5.30 -18.73 10.73
CA PRO A 450 -4.46 -19.87 10.35
C PRO A 450 -4.88 -20.52 9.02
N GLU A 451 -6.14 -20.37 8.63
CA GLU A 451 -6.62 -20.82 7.32
C GLU A 451 -6.05 -20.02 6.14
N LEU A 452 -5.39 -18.88 6.41
CA LEU A 452 -4.83 -18.00 5.40
C LEU A 452 -3.30 -17.84 5.49
N PHE A 453 -2.66 -18.15 6.63
CA PHE A 453 -1.25 -17.86 6.85
C PHE A 453 -0.53 -18.97 7.63
N SER A 454 0.69 -19.32 7.20
CA SER A 454 1.56 -20.31 7.86
C SER A 454 2.75 -19.69 8.60
N SER A 455 2.98 -18.39 8.49
CA SER A 455 4.11 -17.73 9.13
C SER A 455 3.84 -16.28 9.48
N VAL A 456 4.31 -15.85 10.66
CA VAL A 456 4.13 -14.50 11.20
C VAL A 456 5.45 -13.94 11.71
N ALA A 457 5.73 -12.69 11.36
CA ALA A 457 6.94 -11.98 11.73
C ALA A 457 6.65 -10.58 12.28
N SER A 458 7.47 -10.11 13.23
CA SER A 458 7.32 -8.80 13.86
C SER A 458 8.67 -8.14 14.12
N HIS A 459 8.86 -6.95 13.58
CA HIS A 459 10.03 -6.13 13.85
C HIS A 459 9.70 -5.03 14.85
N ILE A 460 10.48 -4.89 15.93
CA ILE A 460 10.26 -3.94 17.06
C ILE A 460 8.76 -3.68 17.32
N GLY A 461 7.98 -4.77 17.41
CA GLY A 461 6.53 -4.71 17.24
C GLY A 461 5.78 -4.37 18.52
N ALA A 462 4.60 -3.74 18.36
CA ALA A 462 3.69 -3.40 19.45
C ALA A 462 2.90 -4.62 20.00
N LEU A 463 3.60 -5.71 20.29
CA LEU A 463 3.03 -7.03 20.63
C LEU A 463 2.27 -7.06 21.97
N SER A 464 2.53 -6.11 22.86
CA SER A 464 1.85 -5.96 24.14
C SER A 464 0.59 -5.08 24.08
N VAL A 465 0.33 -4.43 22.95
CA VAL A 465 -0.76 -3.45 22.79
C VAL A 465 -2.03 -4.14 22.31
N ALA A 466 -3.17 -3.83 22.94
CA ALA A 466 -4.50 -4.22 22.47
C ALA A 466 -5.21 -3.02 21.82
N ARG A 467 -6.05 -3.26 20.81
CA ARG A 467 -6.73 -2.21 20.04
C ARG A 467 -8.19 -2.54 19.80
N GLY A 468 -9.09 -1.69 20.32
CA GLY A 468 -10.53 -1.95 20.25
C GLY A 468 -10.89 -3.28 20.91
N ALA A 469 -11.58 -4.15 20.17
CA ALA A 469 -11.90 -5.51 20.61
C ALA A 469 -10.79 -6.54 20.30
N VAL A 470 -9.73 -6.13 19.61
CA VAL A 470 -8.63 -7.00 19.20
C VAL A 470 -7.64 -7.11 20.37
N PRO A 471 -7.42 -8.32 20.93
CA PRO A 471 -6.46 -8.53 22.00
C PRO A 471 -5.02 -8.26 21.52
N SER A 472 -4.10 -8.07 22.47
CA SER A 472 -2.69 -7.98 22.10
C SER A 472 -2.16 -9.32 21.56
N PRO A 473 -1.19 -9.31 20.64
CA PRO A 473 -0.48 -10.52 20.20
C PRO A 473 0.01 -11.41 21.34
N LEU A 474 0.54 -10.83 22.42
CA LEU A 474 0.92 -11.60 23.62
C LEU A 474 -0.27 -12.37 24.23
N THR A 475 -1.45 -11.74 24.27
CA THR A 475 -2.67 -12.35 24.79
C THR A 475 -3.17 -13.44 23.85
N GLN A 476 -3.10 -13.22 22.52
CA GLN A 476 -3.48 -14.23 21.52
C GLN A 476 -2.63 -15.49 21.69
N VAL A 477 -1.30 -15.35 21.66
CA VAL A 477 -0.38 -16.51 21.80
C VAL A 477 -0.55 -17.22 23.15
N ALA A 478 -0.76 -16.48 24.24
CA ALA A 478 -1.02 -17.10 25.53
C ALA A 478 -2.30 -17.96 25.53
N SER A 479 -3.34 -17.51 24.81
CA SER A 479 -4.64 -18.17 24.72
C SER A 479 -4.70 -19.38 23.77
N MET A 480 -3.86 -19.41 22.74
CA MET A 480 -3.81 -20.50 21.76
C MET A 480 -3.20 -21.77 22.35
N SER A 481 -3.66 -22.92 21.87
CA SER A 481 -3.08 -24.24 22.15
C SER A 481 -1.73 -24.41 21.46
N THR A 482 -0.93 -25.39 21.93
CA THR A 482 0.33 -25.74 21.28
C THR A 482 0.14 -26.20 19.84
N ASP A 483 -0.95 -26.90 19.53
CA ASP A 483 -1.23 -27.40 18.18
C ASP A 483 -1.57 -26.26 17.22
N GLU A 484 -2.38 -25.29 17.65
CA GLU A 484 -2.67 -24.07 16.88
C GLU A 484 -1.40 -23.25 16.64
N LEU A 485 -0.52 -23.15 17.64
CA LEU A 485 0.74 -22.42 17.49
C LEU A 485 1.73 -23.14 16.57
N ASN A 486 1.80 -24.47 16.62
CA ASN A 486 2.69 -25.25 15.74
C ASN A 486 2.28 -25.21 14.25
N HIS A 487 1.12 -24.64 13.93
CA HIS A 487 0.78 -24.30 12.55
C HIS A 487 1.67 -23.17 11.99
N PHE A 488 2.19 -22.29 12.85
CA PHE A 488 2.91 -21.10 12.45
C PHE A 488 4.42 -21.22 12.64
N SER A 489 5.17 -20.65 11.70
CA SER A 489 6.56 -20.26 11.91
C SER A 489 6.63 -18.82 12.45
N PHE A 490 7.41 -18.60 13.51
CA PHE A 490 7.47 -17.31 14.23
C PHE A 490 8.83 -16.63 14.10
N PHE A 491 8.80 -15.33 13.79
CA PHE A 491 9.92 -14.42 13.97
C PHE A 491 9.50 -13.18 14.76
N TYR A 492 10.28 -12.76 15.76
CA TYR A 492 10.02 -11.48 16.39
C TYR A 492 11.27 -10.89 17.04
N ASP A 493 11.51 -9.60 16.82
CA ASP A 493 12.68 -8.93 17.38
C ASP A 493 12.37 -7.59 18.05
N SER A 494 13.38 -7.06 18.73
CA SER A 494 13.39 -5.72 19.31
C SER A 494 14.81 -5.22 19.55
N CYS A 495 14.96 -3.96 19.94
CA CYS A 495 16.21 -3.41 20.46
C CYS A 495 16.12 -3.03 21.95
N GLU A 496 17.25 -3.14 22.67
CA GLU A 496 17.32 -2.89 24.12
C GLU A 496 16.97 -1.45 24.52
N TYR A 497 17.25 -0.45 23.66
CA TYR A 497 16.97 0.96 23.94
C TYR A 497 15.77 1.53 23.18
N ASP A 498 14.89 0.66 22.69
CA ASP A 498 13.59 1.05 22.15
C ASP A 498 12.79 1.85 23.19
N GLU A 499 12.38 3.07 22.81
CA GLU A 499 11.71 4.03 23.68
C GLU A 499 10.32 3.56 24.15
N TYR A 500 9.71 2.63 23.42
CA TYR A 500 8.42 2.01 23.73
C TYR A 500 8.55 0.71 24.53
N ARG A 501 9.78 0.25 24.79
CA ARG A 501 10.07 -0.94 25.63
C ARG A 501 9.48 -2.22 25.05
N PHE A 502 9.46 -2.35 23.72
CA PHE A 502 8.95 -3.55 23.05
C PHE A 502 9.79 -4.81 23.31
N ASP A 503 11.02 -4.65 23.81
CA ASP A 503 11.88 -5.72 24.30
C ASP A 503 11.28 -6.53 25.47
N GLU A 504 10.42 -5.92 26.29
CA GLU A 504 9.68 -6.64 27.33
C GLU A 504 8.66 -7.62 26.74
N ALA A 505 8.02 -7.23 25.63
CA ALA A 505 7.05 -8.06 24.95
C ALA A 505 7.73 -9.27 24.29
N VAL A 506 8.87 -9.05 23.62
CA VAL A 506 9.68 -10.13 23.02
C VAL A 506 10.07 -11.18 24.07
N ARG A 507 10.62 -10.76 25.22
CA ARG A 507 10.99 -11.71 26.29
C ARG A 507 9.80 -12.45 26.91
N THR A 508 8.64 -11.81 26.95
CA THR A 508 7.39 -12.45 27.40
C THR A 508 6.93 -13.52 26.41
N LEU A 509 7.04 -13.23 25.12
CA LEU A 509 6.69 -14.17 24.05
C LEU A 509 7.65 -15.38 24.04
N ASP A 510 8.96 -15.15 24.21
CA ASP A 510 9.97 -16.22 24.36
C ASP A 510 9.60 -17.19 25.48
N THR A 511 9.26 -16.64 26.64
CA THR A 511 8.87 -17.44 27.81
C THR A 511 7.62 -18.27 27.49
N THR A 512 6.62 -17.64 26.88
CA THR A 512 5.33 -18.28 26.58
C THR A 512 5.48 -19.42 25.56
N LEU A 513 6.19 -19.19 24.46
CA LEU A 513 6.39 -20.20 23.41
C LEU A 513 7.30 -21.34 23.89
N THR A 514 8.35 -21.02 24.67
CA THR A 514 9.21 -22.02 25.32
C THR A 514 8.42 -22.93 26.25
N GLU A 515 7.57 -22.36 27.12
CA GLU A 515 6.74 -23.14 28.05
C GLU A 515 5.72 -24.04 27.33
N LYS A 516 5.22 -23.60 26.16
CA LYS A 516 4.31 -24.37 25.31
C LYS A 516 5.02 -25.37 24.40
N GLY A 517 6.35 -25.34 24.32
CA GLY A 517 7.15 -26.23 23.48
C GLY A 517 7.05 -25.94 21.98
N VAL A 518 6.78 -24.68 21.61
CA VAL A 518 6.65 -24.22 20.21
C VAL A 518 7.99 -23.68 19.73
N ALA A 519 8.37 -23.98 18.49
CA ALA A 519 9.59 -23.45 17.89
C ALA A 519 9.40 -22.00 17.40
N TYR A 520 10.42 -21.17 17.60
CA TYR A 520 10.39 -19.76 17.18
C TYR A 520 11.82 -19.24 16.98
N THR A 521 11.93 -18.13 16.27
CA THR A 521 13.15 -17.32 16.16
C THR A 521 12.89 -15.96 16.76
N SER A 522 13.79 -15.47 17.61
CA SER A 522 13.66 -14.14 18.18
C SER A 522 15.00 -13.51 18.52
N ALA A 523 15.00 -12.18 18.64
CA ALA A 523 16.18 -11.42 19.06
C ALA A 523 15.82 -10.18 19.88
N VAL A 524 16.68 -9.84 20.84
CA VAL A 524 16.74 -8.50 21.44
C VAL A 524 18.14 -7.98 21.19
N TYR A 525 18.29 -7.03 20.27
CA TYR A 525 19.59 -6.50 19.90
C TYR A 525 20.10 -5.55 21.00
N PRO A 526 21.39 -5.67 21.41
CA PRO A 526 21.94 -4.96 22.56
C PRO A 526 22.16 -3.45 22.30
N GLU A 527 22.10 -3.04 21.04
CA GLU A 527 22.24 -1.68 20.57
C GLU A 527 21.07 -1.39 19.62
N GLY A 528 20.56 -0.15 19.61
CA GLY A 528 19.46 0.25 18.74
C GLY A 528 18.26 0.84 19.49
N ARG A 529 17.47 1.65 18.79
CA ARG A 529 16.30 2.38 19.26
C ARG A 529 15.09 2.00 18.40
N HIS A 530 13.97 2.71 18.54
CA HIS A 530 12.83 2.54 17.64
C HIS A 530 13.09 3.21 16.26
N ASN A 531 14.05 2.70 15.50
CA ASN A 531 14.53 3.29 14.25
C ASN A 531 15.00 2.24 13.22
N ASP A 532 15.18 2.64 11.96
CA ASP A 532 15.50 1.73 10.86
C ASP A 532 16.81 0.96 11.05
N ASP A 533 17.83 1.58 11.66
CA ASP A 533 19.10 0.92 12.00
C ASP A 533 18.92 -0.33 12.87
N CYS A 534 17.88 -0.36 13.71
CA CYS A 534 17.60 -1.49 14.60
C CYS A 534 17.07 -2.71 13.85
N TRP A 535 16.19 -2.55 12.85
CA TRP A 535 15.37 -3.64 12.33
C TRP A 535 15.57 -3.93 10.84
N MET A 536 15.87 -2.92 10.01
CA MET A 536 16.06 -3.12 8.56
C MET A 536 17.16 -4.14 8.24
N PRO A 537 18.32 -4.18 8.94
CA PRO A 537 19.33 -5.21 8.71
C PRO A 537 18.84 -6.64 8.98
N HIS A 538 17.73 -6.79 9.70
CA HIS A 538 17.17 -8.06 10.16
C HIS A 538 15.93 -8.50 9.37
N LEU A 539 15.55 -7.77 8.31
CA LEU A 539 14.53 -8.25 7.36
C LEU A 539 14.91 -9.61 6.76
N VAL A 540 16.20 -9.89 6.59
CA VAL A 540 16.68 -11.21 6.15
C VAL A 540 16.26 -12.32 7.13
N ASP A 541 16.21 -12.04 8.43
CA ASP A 541 15.88 -13.04 9.45
C ASP A 541 14.38 -13.40 9.42
N SER A 542 13.49 -12.40 9.27
CA SER A 542 12.05 -12.65 9.13
C SER A 542 11.71 -13.34 7.81
N PHE A 543 12.31 -12.91 6.70
CA PHE A 543 12.12 -13.58 5.40
C PHE A 543 12.76 -14.96 5.34
N THR A 544 13.80 -15.25 6.12
CA THR A 544 14.31 -16.62 6.29
C THR A 544 13.24 -17.51 6.92
N VAL A 545 12.55 -17.02 7.96
CA VAL A 545 11.45 -17.77 8.60
C VAL A 545 10.29 -18.02 7.63
N HIS A 546 9.90 -17.02 6.83
CA HIS A 546 8.89 -17.22 5.78
C HIS A 546 9.35 -18.26 4.74
N SER A 547 10.57 -18.10 4.21
CA SER A 547 11.14 -19.00 3.21
C SER A 547 11.22 -20.45 3.71
N ASP A 548 11.67 -20.66 4.94
CA ASP A 548 11.75 -21.99 5.55
C ASP A 548 10.36 -22.57 5.80
N SER A 549 9.39 -21.74 6.21
CA SER A 549 7.98 -22.15 6.32
C SER A 549 7.47 -22.67 4.98
N PHE A 550 7.61 -21.90 3.91
CA PHE A 550 7.12 -22.28 2.58
C PHE A 550 7.78 -23.56 2.06
N ARG A 551 9.10 -23.70 2.24
CA ARG A 551 9.84 -24.92 1.87
C ARG A 551 9.40 -26.13 2.68
N SER A 552 9.09 -25.94 3.97
CA SER A 552 8.60 -27.03 4.82
C SER A 552 7.22 -27.53 4.39
N HIS A 553 6.41 -26.67 3.76
CA HIS A 553 5.13 -27.02 3.15
C HIS A 553 5.25 -27.45 1.67
N GLY A 554 6.46 -27.67 1.17
CA GLY A 554 6.69 -28.29 -0.13
C GLY A 554 6.87 -27.32 -1.29
N LEU A 555 7.26 -26.07 -1.05
CA LEU A 555 7.68 -25.17 -2.13
C LEU A 555 8.84 -25.78 -2.92
N GLU A 556 8.60 -26.13 -4.19
CA GLU A 556 9.62 -26.62 -5.11
C GLU A 556 10.21 -25.45 -5.92
N GLU A 557 11.42 -25.02 -5.57
CA GLU A 557 12.10 -23.95 -6.29
C GLU A 557 12.55 -24.45 -7.68
N GLY A 558 11.86 -23.99 -8.73
CA GLY A 558 12.13 -24.34 -10.13
C GLY A 558 11.28 -25.48 -10.72
N SER A 559 10.17 -25.87 -10.09
CA SER A 559 9.16 -26.70 -10.76
C SER A 559 8.16 -25.81 -11.51
N THR A 560 8.16 -25.88 -12.84
CA THR A 560 6.97 -25.55 -13.61
C THR A 560 5.85 -26.44 -13.09
N ASN A 561 4.72 -25.86 -12.64
CA ASN A 561 3.50 -26.66 -12.53
C ASN A 561 3.31 -27.38 -13.89
N PRO A 562 2.90 -28.66 -13.91
CA PRO A 562 2.61 -29.31 -15.18
C PRO A 562 1.58 -28.47 -15.93
N PRO A 563 1.72 -28.29 -17.25
CA PRO A 563 0.85 -27.41 -18.02
C PRO A 563 -0.61 -27.78 -17.71
N THR A 564 -1.41 -26.81 -17.32
CA THR A 564 -2.82 -26.89 -17.64
C THR A 564 -2.88 -27.01 -19.16
N ASP A 565 -3.41 -28.13 -19.64
CA ASP A 565 -3.41 -28.55 -21.04
C ASP A 565 -3.79 -27.37 -21.97
N PRO A 566 -2.92 -26.92 -22.89
CA PRO A 566 -3.10 -25.67 -23.65
C PRO A 566 -4.10 -25.80 -24.81
N THR A 567 -5.11 -26.67 -24.67
CA THR A 567 -6.18 -26.83 -25.64
C THR A 567 -7.55 -26.57 -25.02
N ASP A 568 -7.75 -25.39 -24.44
CA ASP A 568 -9.05 -24.73 -24.48
C ASP A 568 -8.87 -23.21 -24.30
N PRO A 569 -9.37 -22.34 -25.19
CA PRO A 569 -9.40 -20.90 -24.93
C PRO A 569 -10.39 -20.64 -23.78
N ASP A 570 -9.92 -20.29 -22.58
CA ASP A 570 -10.80 -20.07 -21.42
C ASP A 570 -11.76 -18.88 -21.65
N PRO A 571 -13.08 -19.11 -21.66
CA PRO A 571 -14.08 -18.07 -21.60
C PRO A 571 -14.37 -17.78 -20.13
N GLY A 572 -13.64 -16.84 -19.52
CA GLY A 572 -13.95 -16.26 -18.22
C GLY A 572 -14.24 -17.28 -17.12
N THR A 573 -13.19 -17.78 -16.45
CA THR A 573 -13.36 -18.64 -15.28
C THR A 573 -14.35 -18.02 -14.26
N PRO A 574 -15.50 -18.68 -13.99
CA PRO A 574 -16.49 -18.15 -13.08
C PRO A 574 -15.98 -18.23 -11.63
N VAL A 575 -15.92 -17.09 -10.96
CA VAL A 575 -15.65 -16.98 -9.52
C VAL A 575 -16.65 -17.83 -8.74
N THR A 576 -16.16 -18.66 -7.82
CA THR A 576 -17.03 -19.45 -6.94
C THR A 576 -17.74 -18.54 -5.94
N THR A 577 -19.06 -18.62 -5.89
CA THR A 577 -19.86 -17.86 -4.91
C THR A 577 -20.70 -18.79 -4.07
N LEU A 578 -21.05 -18.34 -2.86
CA LEU A 578 -21.88 -19.07 -1.92
C LEU A 578 -22.91 -18.11 -1.30
N THR A 579 -24.15 -18.56 -1.18
CA THR A 579 -25.25 -17.83 -0.53
C THR A 579 -26.04 -18.75 0.38
N VAL A 580 -26.66 -18.16 1.41
CA VAL A 580 -27.59 -18.84 2.31
C VAL A 580 -28.92 -18.09 2.37
N ASP A 581 -30.02 -18.81 2.59
CA ASP A 581 -31.37 -18.22 2.73
C ASP A 581 -31.63 -17.59 4.11
N ASP A 582 -30.86 -17.98 5.13
CA ASP A 582 -30.87 -17.41 6.47
C ASP A 582 -29.44 -17.25 6.99
N ALA A 583 -29.00 -16.01 7.20
CA ALA A 583 -27.67 -15.73 7.74
C ALA A 583 -27.58 -15.95 9.27
N ALA A 584 -28.72 -16.15 9.96
CA ALA A 584 -28.76 -16.33 11.40
C ALA A 584 -29.71 -17.45 11.89
N PRO A 585 -29.54 -18.70 11.42
CA PRO A 585 -30.40 -19.81 11.80
C PRO A 585 -30.20 -20.20 13.27
N THR A 586 -31.23 -20.75 13.91
CA THR A 586 -31.07 -21.40 15.22
C THR A 586 -30.44 -22.80 15.06
N ALA A 587 -29.71 -23.26 16.07
CA ALA A 587 -29.17 -24.62 16.07
C ALA A 587 -30.31 -25.65 15.88
N GLY A 588 -30.11 -26.64 15.00
CA GLY A 588 -31.14 -27.60 14.60
C GLY A 588 -32.06 -27.14 13.46
N ALA A 589 -31.96 -25.88 13.00
CA ALA A 589 -32.74 -25.38 11.88
C ALA A 589 -32.18 -25.87 10.52
N SER A 590 -33.06 -25.88 9.52
CA SER A 590 -32.70 -26.15 8.13
C SER A 590 -32.21 -24.86 7.48
N LEU A 591 -31.10 -24.94 6.75
CA LEU A 591 -30.46 -23.86 6.02
C LEU A 591 -30.34 -24.26 4.56
N THR A 592 -30.74 -23.41 3.62
CA THR A 592 -30.52 -23.64 2.19
C THR A 592 -29.24 -22.95 1.75
N VAL A 593 -28.27 -23.75 1.32
CA VAL A 593 -26.98 -23.28 0.80
C VAL A 593 -27.02 -23.38 -0.72
N SER A 594 -26.71 -22.30 -1.43
CA SER A 594 -26.59 -22.29 -2.89
C SER A 594 -25.22 -21.77 -3.30
N GLY A 595 -24.54 -22.51 -4.19
CA GLY A 595 -23.25 -22.11 -4.73
C GLY A 595 -23.23 -22.11 -6.25
N SER A 596 -22.32 -21.33 -6.85
CA SER A 596 -22.06 -21.27 -8.29
C SER A 596 -20.57 -21.16 -8.57
N GLY A 597 -20.13 -21.42 -9.80
CA GLY A 597 -18.71 -21.32 -10.20
C GLY A 597 -17.90 -22.61 -9.98
N PHE A 598 -18.55 -23.68 -9.54
CA PHE A 598 -17.95 -25.01 -9.39
C PHE A 598 -17.81 -25.69 -10.77
N VAL A 599 -16.93 -26.67 -10.89
CA VAL A 599 -16.78 -27.50 -12.08
C VAL A 599 -18.05 -28.32 -12.30
N SER A 600 -18.56 -28.31 -13.53
CA SER A 600 -19.77 -29.07 -13.89
C SER A 600 -19.67 -30.54 -13.46
N GLY A 601 -20.68 -31.01 -12.73
CA GLY A 601 -20.76 -32.40 -12.27
C GLY A 601 -19.85 -32.77 -11.11
N GLU A 602 -19.02 -31.86 -10.59
CA GLU A 602 -18.12 -32.17 -9.47
C GLU A 602 -18.89 -32.36 -8.16
N SER A 603 -18.36 -33.21 -7.27
CA SER A 603 -18.88 -33.30 -5.90
C SER A 603 -18.41 -32.10 -5.09
N VAL A 604 -19.33 -31.47 -4.37
CA VAL A 604 -19.09 -30.32 -3.50
C VAL A 604 -19.47 -30.69 -2.07
N THR A 605 -18.50 -30.58 -1.16
CA THR A 605 -18.67 -30.81 0.27
C THR A 605 -19.03 -29.51 0.96
N ILE A 606 -20.16 -29.47 1.67
CA ILE A 606 -20.62 -28.33 2.45
C ILE A 606 -20.32 -28.59 3.93
N GLU A 607 -19.54 -27.71 4.55
CA GLU A 607 -19.09 -27.79 5.94
C GLU A 607 -19.52 -26.57 6.75
N LEU A 608 -19.76 -26.77 8.04
CA LEU A 608 -19.80 -25.70 9.03
C LEU A 608 -18.42 -25.64 9.73
N ARG A 609 -17.69 -24.53 9.58
CA ARG A 609 -16.36 -24.32 10.14
C ARG A 609 -16.41 -23.40 11.35
N SER A 610 -16.26 -24.05 12.50
CA SER A 610 -15.94 -23.51 13.84
C SER A 610 -15.36 -24.65 14.69
N ASP A 611 -15.93 -25.85 14.50
CA ASP A 611 -15.35 -27.19 14.64
C ASP A 611 -15.86 -27.93 13.37
N PRO A 612 -15.01 -28.31 12.40
CA PRO A 612 -15.47 -28.72 11.07
C PRO A 612 -16.48 -29.87 11.11
N VAL A 613 -17.73 -29.58 10.74
CA VAL A 613 -18.79 -30.58 10.57
C VAL A 613 -19.27 -30.57 9.13
N VAL A 614 -19.13 -31.71 8.45
CA VAL A 614 -19.72 -31.93 7.12
C VAL A 614 -21.24 -31.96 7.25
N LEU A 615 -21.90 -31.00 6.62
CA LEU A 615 -23.36 -30.85 6.63
C LEU A 615 -24.01 -31.64 5.49
N ALA A 616 -23.39 -31.67 4.31
CA ALA A 616 -23.83 -32.44 3.15
C ALA A 616 -22.75 -32.53 2.07
N GLU A 617 -22.95 -33.48 1.14
CA GLU A 617 -22.30 -33.48 -0.18
C GLU A 617 -23.37 -33.27 -1.25
N VAL A 618 -23.03 -32.52 -2.31
CA VAL A 618 -23.92 -32.21 -3.44
C VAL A 618 -23.12 -32.13 -4.73
N SER A 619 -23.66 -32.64 -5.83
CA SER A 619 -23.02 -32.47 -7.15
C SER A 619 -23.42 -31.13 -7.76
N ALA A 620 -22.45 -30.39 -8.29
CA ALA A 620 -22.72 -29.22 -9.13
C ALA A 620 -23.40 -29.63 -10.45
N ASP A 621 -24.31 -28.81 -10.94
CA ASP A 621 -25.03 -29.04 -12.20
C ASP A 621 -24.17 -28.71 -13.44
N ASP A 622 -24.77 -28.80 -14.63
CA ASP A 622 -24.09 -28.53 -15.90
C ASP A 622 -23.59 -27.07 -16.03
N ALA A 623 -24.09 -26.16 -15.19
CA ALA A 623 -23.67 -24.76 -15.11
C ALA A 623 -22.72 -24.49 -13.93
N GLY A 624 -22.28 -25.51 -13.20
CA GLY A 624 -21.40 -25.34 -12.05
C GLY A 624 -22.11 -24.78 -10.81
N ALA A 625 -23.44 -24.91 -10.75
CA ALA A 625 -24.26 -24.44 -9.64
C ALA A 625 -24.81 -25.59 -8.81
N PHE A 626 -25.09 -25.35 -7.54
CA PHE A 626 -25.83 -26.27 -6.69
C PHE A 626 -26.75 -25.51 -5.74
N THR A 627 -27.81 -26.18 -5.30
CA THR A 627 -28.63 -25.75 -4.17
C THR A 627 -28.90 -26.95 -3.29
N ARG A 628 -28.60 -26.84 -2.00
CA ARG A 628 -28.77 -27.91 -1.03
C ARG A 628 -29.34 -27.39 0.28
N SER A 629 -30.41 -28.03 0.76
CA SER A 629 -30.84 -27.83 2.14
C SER A 629 -30.02 -28.72 3.07
N VAL A 630 -29.44 -28.11 4.08
CA VAL A 630 -28.62 -28.72 5.13
C VAL A 630 -29.24 -28.42 6.50
N THR A 631 -28.87 -29.15 7.53
CA THR A 631 -29.36 -28.90 8.90
C THR A 631 -28.17 -28.51 9.77
N ILE A 632 -28.28 -27.37 10.46
CA ILE A 632 -27.28 -26.98 11.44
C ILE A 632 -27.37 -27.96 12.62
N PRO A 633 -26.26 -28.59 13.07
CA PRO A 633 -26.30 -29.52 14.20
C PRO A 633 -26.96 -28.88 15.43
N ALA A 634 -27.81 -29.64 16.14
CA ALA A 634 -28.58 -29.11 17.27
C ALA A 634 -27.71 -28.74 18.49
N ASP A 635 -26.49 -29.25 18.54
CA ASP A 635 -25.44 -28.98 19.53
C ASP A 635 -24.45 -27.90 19.07
N THR A 636 -24.69 -27.25 17.93
CA THR A 636 -23.89 -26.10 17.48
C THR A 636 -23.96 -24.98 18.51
N THR A 637 -22.80 -24.52 18.97
CA THR A 637 -22.72 -23.43 19.96
C THR A 637 -23.23 -22.13 19.35
N PRO A 638 -24.10 -21.34 20.00
CA PRO A 638 -24.51 -20.04 19.47
C PRO A 638 -23.31 -19.10 19.29
N GLY A 639 -23.20 -18.43 18.16
CA GLY A 639 -22.05 -17.57 17.84
C GLY A 639 -21.75 -17.48 16.35
N ALA A 640 -20.56 -16.98 16.02
CA ALA A 640 -20.08 -16.87 14.64
C ALA A 640 -19.55 -18.23 14.14
N HIS A 641 -19.93 -18.58 12.92
CA HIS A 641 -19.48 -19.75 12.17
C HIS A 641 -19.28 -19.36 10.70
N THR A 642 -18.65 -20.24 9.94
CA THR A 642 -18.53 -20.09 8.48
C THR A 642 -19.11 -21.33 7.80
N VAL A 643 -19.94 -21.15 6.78
CA VAL A 643 -20.30 -22.24 5.87
C VAL A 643 -19.30 -22.24 4.73
N VAL A 644 -18.66 -23.38 4.47
CA VAL A 644 -17.69 -23.55 3.37
C VAL A 644 -18.17 -24.63 2.43
N ALA A 645 -18.15 -24.35 1.13
CA ALA A 645 -18.39 -25.33 0.08
C ALA A 645 -17.09 -25.56 -0.69
N THR A 646 -16.60 -26.80 -0.74
CA THR A 646 -15.35 -27.18 -1.43
C THR A 646 -15.62 -28.26 -2.46
N GLY A 647 -15.31 -27.99 -3.73
CA GLY A 647 -15.40 -28.95 -4.83
C GLY A 647 -14.21 -29.91 -4.87
N GLU A 648 -14.37 -31.08 -5.50
CA GLU A 648 -13.29 -32.04 -5.78
C GLU A 648 -12.13 -31.42 -6.59
N SER A 649 -12.42 -30.39 -7.39
CA SER A 649 -11.42 -29.61 -8.12
C SER A 649 -10.55 -28.70 -7.25
N GLY A 650 -10.87 -28.55 -5.97
CA GLY A 650 -10.23 -27.60 -5.06
C GLY A 650 -10.89 -26.21 -5.05
N ARG A 651 -11.82 -25.92 -5.96
CA ARG A 651 -12.59 -24.67 -5.94
C ARG A 651 -13.42 -24.59 -4.66
N SER A 652 -13.37 -23.45 -3.98
CA SER A 652 -14.15 -23.25 -2.76
C SER A 652 -14.80 -21.88 -2.69
N ALA A 653 -15.88 -21.79 -1.91
CA ALA A 653 -16.49 -20.53 -1.52
C ALA A 653 -16.98 -20.64 -0.08
N SER A 654 -17.00 -19.51 0.63
CA SER A 654 -17.42 -19.47 2.02
C SER A 654 -18.31 -18.28 2.32
N ILE A 655 -19.20 -18.42 3.29
CA ILE A 655 -20.05 -17.33 3.78
C ILE A 655 -20.17 -17.38 5.31
N ALA A 656 -20.12 -16.21 5.95
CA ALA A 656 -20.31 -16.08 7.39
C ALA A 656 -21.76 -16.44 7.79
N LEU A 657 -21.92 -17.09 8.94
CA LEU A 657 -23.19 -17.52 9.51
C LEU A 657 -23.20 -17.25 11.02
N THR A 658 -24.26 -16.65 11.56
CA THR A 658 -24.38 -16.42 13.02
C THR A 658 -25.44 -17.33 13.61
N VAL A 659 -25.07 -18.41 14.29
CA VAL A 659 -26.05 -19.33 14.89
C VAL A 659 -26.69 -18.68 16.11
N ALA A 660 -28.01 -18.46 16.05
CA ALA A 660 -28.76 -17.81 17.11
C ALA A 660 -28.96 -18.74 18.32
N ALA A 661 -28.96 -18.15 19.53
CA ALA A 661 -29.33 -18.87 20.74
C ALA A 661 -30.79 -19.32 20.67
N ALA A 662 -31.08 -20.54 21.12
CA ALA A 662 -32.45 -21.05 21.16
C ALA A 662 -33.31 -20.16 22.08
N ASP A 663 -34.45 -19.67 21.56
CA ASP A 663 -35.45 -18.97 22.37
C ASP A 663 -36.03 -19.93 23.41
N ASP A 664 -35.73 -19.70 24.69
CA ASP A 664 -36.34 -20.43 25.80
C ASP A 664 -37.77 -19.89 26.03
N SER A 665 -38.66 -20.17 25.07
CA SER A 665 -40.10 -19.88 25.17
C SER A 665 -40.91 -21.18 25.28
N GLY A 666 -40.55 -21.99 26.27
CA GLY A 666 -41.32 -23.15 26.72
C GLY A 666 -42.53 -22.74 27.55
N THR A 667 -43.68 -22.63 26.89
CA THR A 667 -45.06 -22.89 27.36
C THR A 667 -45.24 -23.26 28.86
N ASP A 668 -45.73 -22.31 29.66
CA ASP A 668 -46.36 -22.57 30.96
C ASP A 668 -47.81 -23.04 30.74
N THR A 669 -48.03 -24.36 30.80
CA THR A 669 -49.37 -24.92 30.97
C THR A 669 -49.70 -24.97 32.46
N GLY A 670 -50.52 -24.01 32.87
CA GLY A 670 -50.91 -23.81 34.26
C GLY A 670 -51.51 -25.04 34.95
N SER A 671 -51.24 -25.12 36.25
CA SER A 671 -52.04 -25.84 37.23
C SER A 671 -51.79 -25.22 38.61
N THR A 672 -52.74 -24.39 39.06
CA THR A 672 -52.98 -24.13 40.50
C THR A 672 -53.69 -25.36 41.09
N PRO A 673 -53.55 -25.72 42.39
CA PRO A 673 -54.03 -24.86 43.49
C PRO A 673 -53.30 -24.96 44.86
N GLY A 674 -53.50 -23.96 45.74
CA GLY A 674 -53.50 -24.20 47.20
C GLY A 674 -52.84 -23.17 48.13
N THR A 675 -53.58 -22.09 48.45
CA THR A 675 -53.83 -21.47 49.78
C THR A 675 -52.79 -21.41 50.92
N THR A 676 -52.65 -20.17 51.46
CA THR A 676 -52.41 -19.71 52.86
C THR A 676 -51.04 -20.05 53.49
N ASP A 677 -50.27 -19.15 54.14
CA ASP A 677 -50.65 -18.26 55.25
C ASP A 677 -49.54 -17.20 55.59
N ASP A 678 -49.96 -16.09 56.23
CA ASP A 678 -49.29 -15.23 57.23
C ASP A 678 -47.88 -14.59 57.05
N GLY A 679 -47.86 -13.24 56.95
CA GLY A 679 -47.82 -12.37 58.14
C GLY A 679 -46.47 -11.92 58.76
N ASP A 680 -46.38 -10.59 58.96
CA ASP A 680 -45.69 -9.86 60.06
C ASP A 680 -44.22 -9.38 59.87
N SER A 681 -44.01 -8.06 59.69
CA SER A 681 -43.48 -7.04 60.64
C SER A 681 -41.95 -7.05 60.78
N GLY A 682 -41.18 -5.98 60.97
CA GLY A 682 -41.32 -4.55 61.20
C GLY A 682 -39.86 -4.04 61.39
N GLY A 683 -39.50 -2.84 60.97
CA GLY A 683 -39.24 -1.78 61.96
C GLY A 683 -37.80 -1.23 61.95
N ASP A 684 -37.74 0.05 61.61
CA ASP A 684 -37.06 1.13 62.37
C ASP A 684 -35.55 1.43 62.19
N SER A 685 -35.19 2.61 62.67
CA SER A 685 -34.42 3.66 62.03
C SER A 685 -33.42 4.33 62.99
N GLY A 686 -32.60 5.23 62.46
CA GLY A 686 -31.77 6.21 63.20
C GLY A 686 -30.31 5.77 63.37
N GLY A 687 -29.27 6.57 63.12
CA GLY A 687 -29.12 8.03 63.10
C GLY A 687 -27.96 8.40 64.03
N GLY A 688 -26.98 9.20 63.57
CA GLY A 688 -25.91 9.67 64.47
C GLY A 688 -24.69 10.27 63.76
N SER A 689 -24.38 11.52 64.09
CA SER A 689 -23.46 12.45 63.43
C SER A 689 -22.21 12.76 64.28
N SER A 690 -21.14 13.21 63.61
CA SER A 690 -20.11 14.20 64.02
C SER A 690 -18.88 13.82 64.88
N ALA A 691 -17.71 14.04 64.25
CA ALA A 691 -16.48 14.78 64.67
C ALA A 691 -15.79 14.50 66.03
N ASP A 692 -14.47 14.27 66.04
CA ASP A 692 -13.42 15.31 66.11
C ASP A 692 -11.98 14.71 66.11
N GLY A 693 -10.96 15.56 65.93
CA GLY A 693 -9.57 15.21 65.55
C GLY A 693 -8.62 14.65 66.64
N SER A 694 -7.43 14.18 66.22
CA SER A 694 -6.13 14.66 66.74
C SER A 694 -4.92 13.95 66.09
N THR A 695 -3.79 14.64 66.17
CA THR A 695 -2.52 14.54 65.43
C THR A 695 -1.39 13.79 66.16
N ALA A 696 -0.38 13.38 65.36
CA ALA A 696 1.05 13.14 65.69
C ALA A 696 1.39 11.83 66.43
N SER A 697 2.51 11.12 66.20
CA SER A 697 3.67 11.22 65.31
C SER A 697 4.40 9.87 65.35
N ALA A 698 4.95 9.38 64.24
CA ALA A 698 6.00 8.36 64.24
C ALA A 698 7.10 8.76 63.25
N GLY A 699 8.35 8.60 63.69
CA GLY A 699 9.54 9.07 63.00
C GLY A 699 9.95 8.28 61.75
N SER A 700 10.48 9.05 60.79
CA SER A 700 11.54 8.81 59.79
C SER A 700 12.33 7.49 59.81
N LEU A 701 12.91 6.93 58.74
CA LEU A 701 13.07 7.06 57.25
C LEU A 701 14.07 5.90 56.85
N PRO A 702 14.49 5.61 55.59
CA PRO A 702 14.15 6.11 54.23
C PRO A 702 13.67 4.98 53.27
N LEU A 703 12.91 5.17 52.18
CA LEU A 703 13.09 5.88 50.90
C LEU A 703 14.22 5.37 49.97
N THR A 704 13.81 4.65 48.92
CA THR A 704 14.25 4.87 47.52
C THR A 704 13.01 4.78 46.64
N GLY A 705 12.50 5.94 46.23
CA GLY A 705 11.32 6.09 45.38
C GLY A 705 11.72 6.22 43.91
N VAL A 706 10.84 5.72 43.04
CA VAL A 706 10.72 6.17 41.65
C VAL A 706 9.28 6.66 41.50
N ASP A 707 9.13 7.89 41.01
CA ASP A 707 7.87 8.64 40.90
C ASP A 707 6.96 8.04 39.80
N PRO A 708 5.66 7.75 40.04
CA PRO A 708 4.76 7.18 39.02
C PRO A 708 4.14 8.23 38.09
N VAL A 709 4.62 9.48 38.15
CA VAL A 709 4.02 10.63 37.45
C VAL A 709 4.21 10.60 35.90
N PRO A 710 5.29 10.02 35.31
CA PRO A 710 5.41 9.96 33.85
C PRO A 710 4.46 8.94 33.20
N ALA A 711 4.13 7.83 33.88
CA ALA A 711 3.34 6.73 33.32
C ALA A 711 1.83 7.04 33.19
N ILE A 712 1.32 7.98 34.00
CA ILE A 712 -0.10 8.37 33.98
C ILE A 712 -0.38 9.44 32.90
N LEU A 713 0.65 10.20 32.47
CA LEU A 713 0.52 11.20 31.41
C LEU A 713 0.50 10.59 30.00
N ALA A 714 1.25 9.51 29.74
CA ALA A 714 1.22 8.80 28.46
C ALA A 714 -0.14 8.10 28.19
N ALA A 715 -0.77 7.54 29.22
CA ALA A 715 -2.07 6.88 29.10
C ALA A 715 -3.25 7.85 28.88
N LEU A 716 -3.14 9.11 29.32
CA LEU A 716 -4.21 10.11 29.17
C LEU A 716 -4.21 10.83 27.81
N ILE A 717 -3.08 10.87 27.11
CA ILE A 717 -2.98 11.51 25.79
C ILE A 717 -3.61 10.64 24.69
N LEU A 718 -3.40 9.31 24.73
CA LEU A 718 -4.00 8.34 23.79
C LEU A 718 -5.54 8.22 23.90
N LEU A 719 -6.14 8.60 25.03
CA LEU A 719 -7.59 8.59 25.23
C LEU A 719 -8.29 9.85 24.71
N SER A 720 -7.57 10.96 24.54
CA SER A 720 -8.17 12.26 24.19
C SER A 720 -8.34 12.53 22.69
N LEU A 721 -7.59 11.85 21.80
CA LEU A 721 -7.80 11.94 20.36
C LEU A 721 -9.08 11.23 19.88
N GLY A 722 -9.52 10.16 20.57
CA GLY A 722 -10.73 9.42 20.19
C GLY A 722 -12.05 10.15 20.47
N THR A 723 -12.07 11.13 21.39
CA THR A 723 -13.34 11.78 21.78
C THR A 723 -13.65 13.05 20.98
N ALA A 724 -12.66 13.67 20.34
CA ALA A 724 -12.85 14.93 19.61
C ALA A 724 -13.62 14.76 18.28
N ILE A 725 -13.58 13.57 17.68
CA ILE A 725 -14.24 13.27 16.39
C ILE A 725 -15.77 13.14 16.52
N VAL A 726 -16.29 12.78 17.71
CA VAL A 726 -17.73 12.53 17.91
C VAL A 726 -18.55 13.83 18.07
N VAL A 727 -17.94 14.96 18.44
CA VAL A 727 -18.69 16.19 18.80
C VAL A 727 -18.93 17.13 17.61
N VAL A 728 -18.18 17.01 16.50
CA VAL A 728 -18.31 17.95 15.36
C VAL A 728 -19.38 17.54 14.34
N ARG A 729 -19.73 16.25 14.24
CA ARG A 729 -20.74 15.76 13.27
C ARG A 729 -22.19 16.06 13.65
N ALA A 730 -22.48 16.38 14.92
CA ALA A 730 -23.83 16.68 15.41
C ALA A 730 -24.32 18.13 15.15
N ARG A 731 -23.51 19.00 14.52
CA ARG A 731 -23.86 20.43 14.29
C ARG A 731 -24.13 20.81 12.83
N ARG A 732 -24.25 19.86 11.90
CA ARG A 732 -24.59 20.13 10.48
C ARG A 732 -26.01 19.72 10.06
N SER A 733 -26.92 19.52 11.00
CA SER A 733 -28.35 19.39 10.73
C SER A 733 -29.16 20.42 11.52
N SER A 734 -29.11 21.67 11.07
CA SER A 734 -30.11 22.72 11.33
C SER A 734 -30.04 23.80 10.28
#